data_AF-A0A1Y5FN99-F1
#
_entry.id   AF-A0A1Y5FN99-F1
#
_cell.length_a   1.000
_cell.length_b   1.000
_cell.length_c   1.000
_cell.angle_alpha   90.00
_cell.angle_beta   90.00
_cell.angle_gamma   90.00
#
_symmetry.space_group_name_H-M   'P 1'
#
loop_
_entity.id
_entity.type
_entity.pdbx_description
1 polymer ?
#
loop_
_entity_poly.entity_id
_entity_poly.type
_entity_poly.pdbx_seq_one_letter_code
_entity_poly.pdbx_strand_id
1 'polypeptide(L)'
;MSKPLHRAIKFSLALLCLAACSHQTGPESQQQTQLSTSGQNDKGKAENLLVVDCLLPGQVRKLGSAMTFVTQRRPIRTSGLDCGIRGGEYIAYDRADYRTALNVWLASAMAGDAKSQVYVGEIFEKGLGTVPDHELAATWYRKAAQQGDSRGAINLGYLYEKGLGVKQDTVAALNWYRKASGLNDDDLQFASTIEAQSGEQFSQLQREIARGQKQRSTLEQLLEKKHQQLQREQQSFQRSQRGVEQLKQELSHSQSSQQPSSQQVLRLEGLLASQKIAVAKQRQESALLKAKLENQQILLGQAVEVSQLKQRRYDTSKAQQQVNLDALSRQLSDSKTQLTAAVKQLKQSSSRLSHERDKNTTSHQQLLNSTREKEHIVQQLEADIGKHSASMAQLESNLAQEVAKTKALKKQLQQKSSQQQRTSSALNKQHRQSQQALTTAEGQLDDIAQRLAKEKHTSQRALAAAKVNLAEVRRLQVAMIQRKAELETQRRHISHLESEMATHKTRLKTMPAASASLALQGPSIEILDPPITLTRGIPSVQLRAIMKERMVTGKVLAPSGLITLSINDEAMKLDKYGVFRYPITISQSATPVSIVAVDKRGKSAKMSFKLLPKPLASASQVVKKSTSSSLQSPVDFGRYHALIIGNNNYNHFNKLKSAINDAREADKILREQYGFKTTVLLNADRYAMLSALNKLREELDEDDNLLIYYAGHGELDHVNQRGHWLPVDAEPNSTANWVSNIDITDILNAISARHIMVVADSCYSGTMTRSSLARLESGMSAKTKLKWFKVMAKTRSRSVLTSGGLKPVLDSGSSGHSIFANAFFEVLKKNTGILEGYKIYRQVSAKVSRQAAQYNIEQTPQYAPILHAGHEAGEFFFVPKHVKIPGLVNKGFNSAAYQPR
;
A
#
# COMPACT_ATOMS: atom_id res chain seq x y z
N MET A 1 -54.31 38.88 -46.61
CA MET A 1 -53.47 39.64 -47.57
C MET A 1 -52.13 38.92 -47.60
N SER A 2 -51.88 37.97 -48.49
CA SER A 2 -51.65 38.07 -49.95
C SER A 2 -50.15 37.92 -50.30
N LYS A 3 -49.79 36.71 -50.76
CA LYS A 3 -48.69 36.41 -51.70
C LYS A 3 -48.75 37.38 -52.92
N PRO A 4 -47.68 37.64 -53.72
CA PRO A 4 -47.04 36.57 -54.50
C PRO A 4 -45.57 36.76 -55.00
N LEU A 5 -45.21 35.85 -55.90
CA LEU A 5 -44.01 35.68 -56.74
C LEU A 5 -43.63 36.91 -57.60
N HIS A 6 -42.37 36.99 -58.07
CA HIS A 6 -42.02 36.80 -59.51
C HIS A 6 -40.55 37.03 -59.90
N ARG A 7 -40.07 36.22 -60.86
CA ARG A 7 -39.07 36.41 -61.96
C ARG A 7 -38.56 35.00 -62.38
N ALA A 8 -38.67 34.44 -63.61
CA ALA A 8 -38.78 34.94 -65.00
C ALA A 8 -37.50 35.70 -65.45
N ILE A 9 -36.90 35.58 -66.65
CA ILE A 9 -37.28 35.15 -68.03
C ILE A 9 -36.00 34.60 -68.74
N LYS A 10 -35.99 33.49 -69.54
CA LYS A 10 -35.94 33.36 -71.05
C LYS A 10 -35.56 31.88 -71.43
N PHE A 11 -35.52 31.35 -72.68
CA PHE A 11 -36.40 31.32 -73.89
C PHE A 11 -35.64 30.67 -75.10
N SER A 12 -36.17 29.60 -75.73
CA SER A 12 -35.97 29.16 -77.14
C SER A 12 -36.71 27.81 -77.37
N LEU A 13 -37.79 27.73 -78.15
CA LEU A 13 -37.89 27.51 -79.62
C LEU A 13 -37.02 26.36 -80.16
N ALA A 14 -37.50 25.42 -80.99
CA ALA A 14 -38.81 25.19 -81.63
C ALA A 14 -39.00 23.65 -81.89
N LEU A 15 -39.98 23.06 -82.58
CA LEU A 15 -41.10 23.50 -83.46
C LEU A 15 -42.26 22.45 -83.37
N LEU A 16 -43.29 22.54 -84.23
CA LEU A 16 -44.36 21.52 -84.42
C LEU A 16 -44.11 20.64 -85.66
N CYS A 17 -44.69 19.44 -85.68
CA CYS A 17 -45.50 18.95 -86.81
C CYS A 17 -46.54 17.90 -86.33
N LEU A 18 -47.67 17.78 -87.04
CA LEU A 18 -48.90 17.10 -86.61
C LEU A 18 -49.38 16.03 -87.63
N ALA A 19 -50.34 15.21 -87.20
CA ALA A 19 -51.25 14.35 -88.00
C ALA A 19 -50.65 13.07 -88.65
N ALA A 20 -51.42 11.99 -88.91
CA ALA A 20 -52.70 11.51 -88.34
C ALA A 20 -52.99 10.05 -88.78
N CYS A 21 -53.81 9.35 -87.99
CA CYS A 21 -54.74 8.25 -88.37
C CYS A 21 -54.29 7.03 -89.22
N SER A 22 -54.32 5.87 -88.54
CA SER A 22 -55.22 4.72 -88.83
C SER A 22 -54.84 3.55 -89.78
N HIS A 23 -55.23 2.37 -89.27
CA HIS A 23 -55.60 1.10 -89.91
C HIS A 23 -54.56 -0.01 -90.14
N GLN A 24 -55.04 -1.24 -89.89
CA GLN A 24 -54.33 -2.51 -89.85
C GLN A 24 -54.30 -3.19 -91.22
N THR A 25 -53.27 -4.01 -91.47
CA THR A 25 -53.41 -5.32 -92.11
C THR A 25 -52.11 -6.12 -91.93
N GLY A 26 -52.23 -7.40 -91.53
CA GLY A 26 -51.18 -8.41 -91.75
C GLY A 26 -51.37 -9.09 -93.13
N PRO A 27 -50.65 -10.19 -93.47
CA PRO A 27 -49.94 -11.09 -92.55
C PRO A 27 -48.52 -11.54 -92.98
N GLU A 28 -47.89 -12.32 -92.09
CA GLU A 28 -46.91 -13.41 -92.28
C GLU A 28 -45.95 -13.45 -93.51
N SER A 29 -44.65 -13.54 -93.22
CA SER A 29 -43.90 -14.77 -93.57
C SER A 29 -42.67 -14.98 -92.67
N GLN A 30 -42.34 -16.25 -92.49
CA GLN A 30 -41.45 -16.83 -91.49
C GLN A 30 -39.97 -16.42 -91.65
N GLN A 31 -39.26 -16.31 -90.51
CA GLN A 31 -37.87 -16.76 -90.42
C GLN A 31 -37.58 -17.37 -89.04
N GLN A 32 -37.19 -18.64 -89.02
CA GLN A 32 -36.68 -19.30 -87.82
C GLN A 32 -35.20 -18.96 -87.67
N THR A 33 -34.83 -18.30 -86.58
CA THR A 33 -33.48 -18.42 -86.02
C THR A 33 -33.61 -18.38 -84.50
N GLN A 34 -33.50 -19.54 -83.86
CA GLN A 34 -33.60 -19.66 -82.41
C GLN A 34 -32.35 -19.06 -81.75
N LEU A 35 -32.53 -18.00 -80.96
CA LEU A 35 -31.62 -17.75 -79.83
C LEU A 35 -32.44 -17.28 -78.62
N SER A 36 -32.38 -18.10 -77.57
CA SER A 36 -33.22 -18.11 -76.38
C SER A 36 -33.30 -16.78 -75.60
N THR A 37 -34.49 -16.20 -75.52
CA THR A 37 -34.86 -15.14 -74.57
C THR A 37 -35.39 -15.73 -73.25
N SER A 38 -34.49 -16.31 -72.45
CA SER A 38 -34.81 -16.71 -71.07
C SER A 38 -34.79 -15.51 -70.12
N GLY A 39 -35.87 -15.24 -69.39
CA GLY A 39 -35.89 -14.15 -68.40
C GLY A 39 -37.23 -13.80 -67.75
N GLN A 40 -38.36 -14.29 -68.27
CA GLN A 40 -39.66 -14.18 -67.60
C GLN A 40 -40.01 -15.48 -66.87
N ASN A 41 -39.68 -15.57 -65.58
CA ASN A 41 -40.40 -16.31 -64.51
C ASN A 41 -39.51 -16.47 -63.27
N ASP A 42 -39.42 -15.46 -62.39
CA ASP A 42 -38.83 -15.67 -61.05
C ASP A 42 -39.35 -14.70 -59.95
N LYS A 43 -40.53 -14.12 -60.14
CA LYS A 43 -41.20 -13.33 -59.10
C LYS A 43 -41.88 -14.27 -58.09
N GLY A 44 -41.17 -14.61 -57.02
CA GLY A 44 -41.79 -15.07 -55.77
C GLY A 44 -41.51 -16.50 -55.31
N LYS A 45 -40.44 -17.17 -55.77
CA LYS A 45 -40.06 -18.45 -55.15
C LYS A 45 -39.47 -18.23 -53.76
N ALA A 46 -39.91 -19.01 -52.77
CA ALA A 46 -39.44 -18.89 -51.39
C ALA A 46 -37.93 -19.20 -51.24
N GLU A 47 -37.38 -20.06 -52.10
CA GLU A 47 -35.95 -20.39 -52.18
C GLU A 47 -35.05 -19.15 -52.39
N ASN A 48 -35.53 -18.14 -53.11
CA ASN A 48 -34.79 -16.89 -53.37
C ASN A 48 -34.55 -16.04 -52.11
N LEU A 49 -35.31 -16.27 -51.03
CA LEU A 49 -35.17 -15.59 -49.75
C LEU A 49 -34.42 -16.42 -48.69
N LEU A 50 -34.07 -17.67 -48.98
CA LEU A 50 -33.30 -18.51 -48.06
C LEU A 50 -31.89 -17.94 -47.87
N VAL A 51 -31.45 -17.89 -46.61
CA VAL A 51 -30.08 -17.49 -46.26
C VAL A 51 -29.15 -18.67 -46.53
N VAL A 52 -28.22 -18.48 -47.46
CA VAL A 52 -27.27 -19.49 -47.94
C VAL A 52 -25.83 -19.07 -47.68
N ASP A 53 -24.95 -20.06 -47.58
CA ASP A 53 -23.50 -19.87 -47.60
C ASP A 53 -23.06 -19.77 -49.08
N CYS A 54 -22.62 -18.57 -49.47
CA CYS A 54 -22.41 -18.17 -50.87
C CYS A 54 -20.93 -17.90 -51.13
N LEU A 55 -20.34 -18.59 -52.11
CA LEU A 55 -18.94 -18.42 -52.49
C LEU A 55 -18.83 -17.55 -53.76
N LEU A 56 -18.57 -16.26 -53.56
CA LEU A 56 -18.44 -15.31 -54.67
C LEU A 56 -17.19 -15.58 -55.53
N PRO A 57 -17.26 -15.32 -56.85
CA PRO A 57 -16.12 -15.45 -57.75
C PRO A 57 -15.03 -14.41 -57.42
N GLY A 58 -13.79 -14.72 -57.80
CA GLY A 58 -12.69 -13.78 -57.71
C GLY A 58 -12.89 -12.61 -58.68
N GLN A 59 -12.70 -11.38 -58.21
CA GLN A 59 -12.81 -10.21 -59.07
C GLN A 59 -11.50 -9.99 -59.81
N VAL A 60 -11.57 -9.82 -61.13
CA VAL A 60 -10.43 -9.39 -61.95
C VAL A 60 -10.14 -7.92 -61.61
N ARG A 61 -8.96 -7.65 -61.05
CA ARG A 61 -8.50 -6.30 -60.71
C ARG A 61 -7.24 -5.96 -61.50
N LYS A 62 -7.17 -4.71 -61.97
CA LYS A 62 -6.04 -4.20 -62.74
C LYS A 62 -5.25 -3.19 -61.90
N LEU A 63 -3.95 -3.41 -61.77
CA LEU A 63 -3.01 -2.51 -61.11
C LEU A 63 -2.24 -1.73 -62.19
N GLY A 64 -2.59 -0.46 -62.37
CA GLY A 64 -2.04 0.38 -63.44
C GLY A 64 -2.37 -0.14 -64.84
N SER A 65 -1.47 0.10 -65.79
CA SER A 65 -1.61 -0.37 -67.18
C SER A 65 -1.15 -1.83 -67.37
N ALA A 66 -0.25 -2.33 -66.53
CA ALA A 66 0.59 -3.50 -66.84
C ALA A 66 0.23 -4.81 -66.14
N MET A 67 -0.48 -4.80 -64.99
CA MET A 67 -0.76 -6.04 -64.24
C MET A 67 -2.26 -6.24 -64.02
N THR A 68 -2.76 -7.42 -64.39
CA THR A 68 -4.12 -7.88 -64.10
C THR A 68 -4.02 -9.11 -63.22
N PHE A 69 -4.74 -9.14 -62.09
CA PHE A 69 -4.77 -10.26 -61.16
C PHE A 69 -6.20 -10.55 -60.71
N VAL A 70 -6.48 -11.81 -60.37
CA VAL A 70 -7.80 -12.22 -59.85
C VAL A 70 -7.72 -12.27 -58.33
N THR A 71 -8.66 -11.64 -57.62
CA THR A 71 -8.72 -11.78 -56.15
C THR A 71 -9.13 -13.20 -55.78
N GLN A 72 -8.77 -13.64 -54.58
CA GLN A 72 -9.33 -14.88 -54.03
C GLN A 72 -10.87 -14.83 -53.99
N ARG A 73 -11.50 -16.00 -54.13
CA ARG A 73 -12.94 -16.18 -53.96
C ARG A 73 -13.33 -15.85 -52.52
N ARG A 74 -14.49 -15.22 -52.32
CA ARG A 74 -14.89 -14.70 -51.00
C ARG A 74 -16.19 -15.37 -50.54
N PRO A 75 -16.18 -16.14 -49.44
CA PRO A 75 -17.42 -16.62 -48.84
C PRO A 75 -18.16 -15.48 -48.13
N ILE A 76 -19.48 -15.45 -48.28
CA ILE A 76 -20.39 -14.57 -47.56
C ILE A 76 -21.67 -15.34 -47.19
N ARG A 77 -22.42 -14.83 -46.22
CA ARG A 77 -23.77 -15.31 -45.92
C ARG A 77 -24.79 -14.29 -46.41
N THR A 78 -25.66 -14.70 -47.33
CA THR A 78 -26.64 -13.80 -47.99
C THR A 78 -27.84 -14.59 -48.49
N SER A 79 -28.83 -13.97 -49.13
CA SER A 79 -29.95 -14.73 -49.72
C SER A 79 -29.53 -15.46 -51.02
N GLY A 80 -30.20 -16.57 -51.35
CA GLY A 80 -29.96 -17.27 -52.62
C GLY A 80 -30.06 -16.34 -53.85
N LEU A 81 -31.02 -15.41 -53.83
CA LEU A 81 -31.18 -14.38 -54.85
C LEU A 81 -29.99 -13.40 -54.91
N ASP A 82 -29.53 -12.86 -53.78
CA ASP A 82 -28.36 -11.96 -53.75
C ASP A 82 -27.09 -12.69 -54.20
N CYS A 83 -26.93 -13.97 -53.80
CA CYS A 83 -25.82 -14.79 -54.26
C CYS A 83 -25.85 -14.96 -55.80
N GLY A 84 -27.00 -15.34 -56.36
CA GLY A 84 -27.19 -15.52 -57.80
C GLY A 84 -26.98 -14.22 -58.60
N ILE A 85 -27.55 -13.10 -58.14
CA ILE A 85 -27.35 -11.76 -58.74
C ILE A 85 -25.87 -11.38 -58.79
N ARG A 86 -25.08 -11.81 -57.79
CA ARG A 86 -23.66 -11.51 -57.68
C ARG A 86 -22.75 -12.58 -58.31
N GLY A 87 -23.34 -13.54 -59.04
CA GLY A 87 -22.62 -14.63 -59.71
C GLY A 87 -21.93 -15.62 -58.76
N GLY A 88 -22.38 -15.69 -57.51
CA GLY A 88 -21.83 -16.62 -56.51
C GLY A 88 -22.39 -18.03 -56.61
N GLU A 89 -21.58 -19.00 -56.20
CA GLU A 89 -22.00 -20.40 -56.09
C GLU A 89 -22.62 -20.67 -54.71
N TYR A 90 -23.77 -21.35 -54.68
CA TYR A 90 -24.45 -21.82 -53.48
C TYR A 90 -25.29 -23.07 -53.79
N ILE A 91 -25.69 -23.84 -52.78
CA ILE A 91 -26.59 -24.99 -52.96
C ILE A 91 -28.04 -24.57 -52.66
N ALA A 92 -28.94 -24.79 -53.61
CA ALA A 92 -30.33 -24.29 -53.54
C ALA A 92 -31.28 -25.15 -52.68
N TYR A 93 -31.03 -26.46 -52.56
CA TYR A 93 -32.00 -27.42 -51.99
C TYR A 93 -31.51 -28.16 -50.72
N ASP A 94 -30.25 -27.98 -50.33
CA ASP A 94 -29.68 -28.66 -49.16
C ASP A 94 -29.71 -27.76 -47.91
N ARG A 95 -30.26 -28.28 -46.80
CA ARG A 95 -30.37 -27.53 -45.54
C ARG A 95 -29.06 -27.62 -44.76
N ALA A 96 -28.06 -26.87 -45.22
CA ALA A 96 -26.82 -26.60 -44.49
C ALA A 96 -26.11 -27.85 -43.94
N ASP A 97 -25.82 -28.84 -44.82
CA ASP A 97 -24.85 -29.91 -44.52
C ASP A 97 -23.52 -29.29 -44.05
N TYR A 98 -23.08 -29.70 -42.86
CA TYR A 98 -21.77 -29.42 -42.27
C TYR A 98 -20.63 -29.49 -43.30
N ARG A 99 -20.62 -30.51 -44.18
CA ARG A 99 -19.57 -30.69 -45.18
C ARG A 99 -19.60 -29.61 -46.26
N THR A 100 -20.79 -29.24 -46.74
CA THR A 100 -20.98 -28.16 -47.71
C THR A 100 -20.56 -26.81 -47.12
N ALA A 101 -21.05 -26.48 -45.92
CA ALA A 101 -20.73 -25.23 -45.25
C ALA A 101 -19.22 -25.13 -44.93
N LEU A 102 -18.60 -26.23 -44.46
CA LEU A 102 -17.17 -26.26 -44.19
C LEU A 102 -16.34 -26.03 -45.46
N ASN A 103 -16.70 -26.65 -46.59
CA ASN A 103 -16.01 -26.44 -47.87
C ASN A 103 -16.03 -24.97 -48.34
N VAL A 104 -17.11 -24.23 -48.08
CA VAL A 104 -17.22 -22.80 -48.42
C VAL A 104 -16.35 -21.91 -47.52
N TRP A 105 -16.34 -22.16 -46.21
CA TRP A 105 -15.69 -21.27 -45.23
C TRP A 105 -14.25 -21.64 -44.87
N LEU A 106 -13.85 -22.92 -44.97
CA LEU A 106 -12.56 -23.42 -44.44
C LEU A 106 -11.34 -22.78 -45.10
N ALA A 107 -11.32 -22.65 -46.43
CA ALA A 107 -10.18 -22.05 -47.14
C ALA A 107 -9.93 -20.59 -46.70
N SER A 108 -11.00 -19.82 -46.52
CA SER A 108 -10.95 -18.43 -46.03
C SER A 108 -10.56 -18.34 -44.55
N ALA A 109 -11.04 -19.26 -43.71
CA ALA A 109 -10.67 -19.36 -42.30
C ALA A 109 -9.18 -19.73 -42.11
N MET A 110 -8.66 -20.64 -42.95
CA MET A 110 -7.25 -21.01 -43.01
C MET A 110 -6.36 -19.87 -43.54
N ALA A 111 -6.85 -19.06 -44.48
CA ALA A 111 -6.20 -17.84 -44.94
C ALA A 111 -6.19 -16.69 -43.89
N GLY A 112 -6.88 -16.87 -42.76
CA GLY A 112 -6.82 -15.97 -41.61
C GLY A 112 -8.06 -15.11 -41.38
N ASP A 113 -9.07 -15.11 -42.26
CA ASP A 113 -10.23 -14.22 -42.11
C ASP A 113 -11.02 -14.52 -40.83
N ALA A 114 -11.03 -13.58 -39.88
CA ALA A 114 -11.63 -13.78 -38.56
C ALA A 114 -13.12 -14.13 -38.62
N LYS A 115 -13.88 -13.57 -39.58
CA LYS A 115 -15.31 -13.89 -39.75
C LYS A 115 -15.51 -15.32 -40.23
N SER A 116 -14.70 -15.77 -41.19
CA SER A 116 -14.69 -17.15 -41.66
C SER A 116 -14.28 -18.12 -40.54
N GLN A 117 -13.33 -17.74 -39.69
CA GLN A 117 -12.98 -18.52 -38.49
C GLN A 117 -14.15 -18.65 -37.50
N VAL A 118 -14.94 -17.59 -37.29
CA VAL A 118 -16.18 -17.68 -36.49
C VAL A 118 -17.19 -18.62 -37.15
N TYR A 119 -17.42 -18.52 -38.46
CA TYR A 119 -18.36 -19.41 -39.15
C TYR A 119 -17.92 -20.88 -39.11
N VAL A 120 -16.63 -21.17 -39.29
CA VAL A 120 -16.08 -22.53 -39.10
C VAL A 120 -16.26 -22.99 -37.65
N GLY A 121 -16.01 -22.13 -36.66
CA GLY A 121 -16.30 -22.41 -35.25
C GLY A 121 -17.77 -22.75 -34.99
N GLU A 122 -18.71 -21.99 -35.57
CA GLU A 122 -20.15 -22.26 -35.46
C GLU A 122 -20.57 -23.58 -36.10
N ILE A 123 -19.94 -23.97 -37.21
CA ILE A 123 -20.18 -25.26 -37.90
C ILE A 123 -19.77 -26.44 -37.00
N PHE A 124 -18.61 -26.35 -36.35
CA PHE A 124 -18.14 -27.35 -35.37
C PHE A 124 -18.98 -27.35 -34.07
N GLU A 125 -19.36 -26.18 -33.55
CA GLU A 125 -20.17 -26.07 -32.33
C GLU A 125 -21.59 -26.65 -32.50
N LYS A 126 -22.20 -26.49 -33.68
CA LYS A 126 -23.60 -26.86 -33.93
C LYS A 126 -23.77 -28.28 -34.46
N GLY A 127 -22.72 -28.90 -35.00
CA GLY A 127 -22.79 -30.27 -35.57
C GLY A 127 -23.88 -30.40 -36.62
N LEU A 128 -23.85 -29.58 -37.68
CA LEU A 128 -24.92 -29.47 -38.68
C LEU A 128 -25.03 -30.73 -39.58
N GLY A 129 -25.53 -31.83 -39.04
CA GLY A 129 -25.57 -33.15 -39.69
C GLY A 129 -24.57 -34.18 -39.13
N THR A 130 -23.80 -33.80 -38.10
CA THR A 130 -22.79 -34.65 -37.43
C THR A 130 -22.81 -34.41 -35.91
N VAL A 131 -22.00 -35.13 -35.13
CA VAL A 131 -21.83 -34.82 -33.71
C VAL A 131 -21.02 -33.52 -33.56
N PRO A 132 -21.42 -32.56 -32.69
CA PRO A 132 -20.64 -31.36 -32.41
C PRO A 132 -19.21 -31.64 -31.90
N ASP A 133 -18.26 -30.83 -32.34
CA ASP A 133 -16.88 -30.80 -31.83
C ASP A 133 -16.61 -29.43 -31.21
N HIS A 134 -16.86 -29.33 -29.90
CA HIS A 134 -16.68 -28.10 -29.16
C HIS A 134 -15.19 -27.73 -28.94
N GLU A 135 -14.27 -28.70 -28.97
CA GLU A 135 -12.84 -28.42 -28.78
C GLU A 135 -12.27 -27.74 -30.02
N LEU A 136 -12.56 -28.28 -31.20
CA LEU A 136 -12.19 -27.67 -32.47
C LEU A 136 -12.88 -26.32 -32.66
N ALA A 137 -14.16 -26.18 -32.29
CA ALA A 137 -14.85 -24.90 -32.23
C ALA A 137 -14.13 -23.86 -31.34
N ALA A 138 -13.69 -24.25 -30.14
CA ALA A 138 -12.93 -23.37 -29.25
C ALA A 138 -11.59 -22.92 -29.85
N THR A 139 -10.91 -23.77 -30.64
CA THR A 139 -9.67 -23.33 -31.33
C THR A 139 -9.95 -22.28 -32.40
N TRP A 140 -11.02 -22.41 -33.17
CA TRP A 140 -11.39 -21.45 -34.22
C TRP A 140 -11.89 -20.13 -33.64
N TYR A 141 -12.73 -20.18 -32.61
CA TYR A 141 -13.16 -18.98 -31.89
C TYR A 141 -12.00 -18.26 -31.20
N ARG A 142 -11.00 -18.99 -30.67
CA ARG A 142 -9.79 -18.38 -30.11
C ARG A 142 -8.96 -17.63 -31.16
N LYS A 143 -8.81 -18.18 -32.36
CA LYS A 143 -8.13 -17.46 -33.47
C LYS A 143 -8.87 -16.17 -33.83
N ALA A 144 -10.20 -16.21 -33.96
CA ALA A 144 -11.01 -15.02 -34.23
C ALA A 144 -10.95 -13.98 -33.09
N ALA A 145 -11.06 -14.42 -31.83
CA ALA A 145 -11.00 -13.56 -30.64
C ALA A 145 -9.61 -12.94 -30.39
N GLN A 146 -8.55 -13.60 -30.85
CA GLN A 146 -7.18 -13.05 -30.84
C GLN A 146 -7.02 -11.94 -31.88
N GLN A 147 -7.70 -12.03 -33.02
CA GLN A 147 -7.77 -10.97 -34.04
C GLN A 147 -8.74 -9.83 -33.68
N GLY A 148 -9.38 -9.88 -32.51
CA GLY A 148 -10.30 -8.84 -32.04
C GLY A 148 -11.75 -8.99 -32.53
N ASP A 149 -12.15 -10.13 -33.11
CA ASP A 149 -13.54 -10.35 -33.48
C ASP A 149 -14.40 -10.61 -32.22
N SER A 150 -15.32 -9.67 -31.94
CA SER A 150 -16.23 -9.75 -30.79
C SER A 150 -17.15 -10.97 -30.80
N ARG A 151 -17.55 -11.49 -31.96
CA ARG A 151 -18.42 -12.68 -32.04
C ARG A 151 -17.63 -13.93 -31.69
N GLY A 152 -16.40 -14.05 -32.21
CA GLY A 152 -15.47 -15.11 -31.79
C GLY A 152 -15.17 -15.08 -30.29
N ALA A 153 -14.98 -13.88 -29.72
CA ALA A 153 -14.76 -13.72 -28.28
C ALA A 153 -16.01 -14.08 -27.44
N ILE A 154 -17.22 -13.72 -27.87
CA ILE A 154 -18.48 -14.13 -27.21
C ILE A 154 -18.63 -15.66 -27.24
N ASN A 155 -18.48 -16.27 -28.41
CA ASN A 155 -18.69 -17.71 -28.55
C ASN A 155 -17.62 -18.50 -27.77
N LEU A 156 -16.38 -18.03 -27.73
CA LEU A 156 -15.34 -18.61 -26.86
C LEU A 156 -15.69 -18.45 -25.36
N GLY A 157 -16.19 -17.28 -24.95
CA GLY A 157 -16.66 -17.03 -23.59
C GLY A 157 -17.75 -18.01 -23.17
N TYR A 158 -18.71 -18.28 -24.06
CA TYR A 158 -19.77 -19.26 -23.86
C TYR A 158 -19.24 -20.70 -23.66
N LEU A 159 -18.26 -21.12 -24.45
CA LEU A 159 -17.62 -22.43 -24.28
C LEU A 159 -16.92 -22.57 -22.93
N TYR A 160 -16.21 -21.53 -22.46
CA TYR A 160 -15.62 -21.49 -21.10
C TYR A 160 -16.67 -21.46 -19.99
N GLU A 161 -17.80 -20.77 -20.19
CA GLU A 161 -18.89 -20.69 -19.22
C GLU A 161 -19.58 -22.05 -19.01
N LYS A 162 -19.79 -22.80 -20.11
CA LYS A 162 -20.46 -24.11 -20.10
C LYS A 162 -19.52 -25.30 -19.94
N GLY A 163 -18.21 -25.12 -20.11
CA GLY A 163 -17.23 -26.21 -20.09
C GLY A 163 -17.31 -27.12 -21.32
N LEU A 164 -17.68 -26.56 -22.48
CA LEU A 164 -17.87 -27.29 -23.72
C LEU A 164 -16.58 -27.24 -24.55
N GLY A 165 -15.89 -28.38 -24.70
CA GLY A 165 -14.61 -28.45 -25.45
C GLY A 165 -13.43 -27.72 -24.80
N VAL A 166 -13.65 -27.07 -23.66
CA VAL A 166 -12.65 -26.44 -22.80
C VAL A 166 -13.02 -26.69 -21.34
N LYS A 167 -12.03 -26.69 -20.44
CA LYS A 167 -12.31 -26.76 -19.00
C LYS A 167 -13.16 -25.54 -18.59
N GLN A 168 -14.23 -25.79 -17.84
CA GLN A 168 -15.11 -24.74 -17.34
C GLN A 168 -14.33 -23.72 -16.49
N ASP A 169 -14.43 -22.45 -16.86
CA ASP A 169 -13.77 -21.33 -16.17
C ASP A 169 -14.62 -20.06 -16.35
N THR A 170 -15.33 -19.68 -15.29
CA THR A 170 -16.21 -18.50 -15.29
C THR A 170 -15.43 -17.19 -15.34
N VAL A 171 -14.17 -17.16 -14.89
CA VAL A 171 -13.32 -15.97 -14.95
C VAL A 171 -12.80 -15.78 -16.38
N ALA A 172 -12.34 -16.85 -17.02
CA ALA A 172 -11.97 -16.82 -18.44
C ALA A 172 -13.17 -16.42 -19.31
N ALA A 173 -14.36 -16.98 -19.06
CA ALA A 173 -15.59 -16.63 -19.77
C ALA A 173 -15.92 -15.12 -19.66
N LEU A 174 -15.93 -14.58 -18.45
CA LEU A 174 -16.16 -13.15 -18.20
C LEU A 174 -15.11 -12.26 -18.88
N ASN A 175 -13.83 -12.66 -18.84
CA ASN A 175 -12.76 -11.91 -19.50
C ASN A 175 -12.92 -11.88 -21.03
N TRP A 176 -13.38 -12.97 -21.65
CA TRP A 176 -13.67 -13.01 -23.09
C TRP A 176 -14.93 -12.20 -23.47
N TYR A 177 -16.01 -12.29 -22.68
CA TYR A 177 -17.20 -11.46 -22.87
C TYR A 177 -16.88 -9.95 -22.74
N ARG A 178 -16.07 -9.58 -21.73
CA ARG A 178 -15.59 -8.21 -21.50
C ARG A 178 -14.73 -7.70 -22.66
N LYS A 179 -13.80 -8.52 -23.16
CA LYS A 179 -12.99 -8.19 -24.34
C LYS A 179 -13.87 -8.02 -25.59
N ALA A 180 -14.92 -8.82 -25.74
CA ALA A 180 -15.86 -8.69 -26.85
C ALA A 180 -16.69 -7.40 -26.81
N SER A 181 -17.02 -6.90 -25.62
CA SER A 181 -17.78 -5.65 -25.42
C SER A 181 -16.93 -4.39 -25.54
N GLY A 182 -15.64 -4.49 -25.88
CA GLY A 182 -14.73 -3.35 -25.98
C GLY A 182 -14.34 -2.71 -24.64
N LEU A 183 -14.63 -3.38 -23.52
CA LEU A 183 -14.16 -2.96 -22.20
C LEU A 183 -12.74 -3.50 -22.01
N ASN A 184 -11.75 -2.61 -21.97
CA ASN A 184 -10.39 -2.98 -21.63
C ASN A 184 -10.24 -3.21 -20.11
N ASP A 185 -9.17 -3.87 -19.70
CA ASP A 185 -8.84 -4.08 -18.28
C ASP A 185 -8.71 -2.73 -17.54
N ASP A 186 -9.72 -2.37 -16.74
CA ASP A 186 -9.64 -1.84 -15.35
C ASP A 186 -10.97 -1.24 -14.83
N ASP A 187 -11.97 -1.01 -15.68
CA ASP A 187 -13.21 -0.25 -15.34
C ASP A 187 -14.23 -0.95 -14.40
N LEU A 188 -13.96 -2.16 -13.90
CA LEU A 188 -14.90 -2.92 -13.05
C LEU A 188 -14.27 -3.40 -11.75
N GLN A 189 -14.39 -2.57 -10.70
CA GLN A 189 -14.15 -3.01 -9.33
C GLN A 189 -15.34 -3.86 -8.83
N PHE A 190 -15.07 -5.09 -8.40
CA PHE A 190 -16.11 -5.96 -7.87
C PHE A 190 -16.67 -5.39 -6.56
N ALA A 191 -17.99 -5.52 -6.35
CA ALA A 191 -18.63 -5.14 -5.08
C ALA A 191 -17.97 -5.85 -3.88
N SER A 192 -17.57 -7.11 -4.03
CA SER A 192 -16.83 -7.87 -3.03
C SER A 192 -15.45 -7.27 -2.69
N THR A 193 -14.74 -6.69 -3.66
CA THR A 193 -13.48 -5.96 -3.40
C THR A 193 -13.72 -4.63 -2.70
N ILE A 194 -14.78 -3.89 -3.06
CA ILE A 194 -15.18 -2.65 -2.36
C ILE A 194 -15.58 -2.96 -0.91
N GLU A 195 -16.40 -3.99 -0.69
CA GLU A 195 -16.85 -4.43 0.63
C GLU A 195 -15.69 -4.97 1.49
N ALA A 196 -14.78 -5.77 0.91
CA ALA A 196 -13.62 -6.27 1.62
C ALA A 196 -12.63 -5.15 2.01
N GLN A 197 -12.27 -4.27 1.07
CA GLN A 197 -11.35 -3.15 1.32
C GLN A 197 -11.95 -2.14 2.32
N SER A 198 -13.24 -1.82 2.17
CA SER A 198 -13.94 -0.95 3.13
C SER A 198 -14.03 -1.62 4.50
N GLY A 199 -14.51 -2.87 4.56
CA GLY A 199 -14.65 -3.62 5.81
C GLY A 199 -13.34 -3.77 6.57
N GLU A 200 -12.23 -4.02 5.87
CA GLU A 200 -10.91 -4.08 6.48
C GLU A 200 -10.48 -2.72 7.03
N GLN A 201 -10.64 -1.62 6.27
CA GLN A 201 -10.34 -0.26 6.74
C GLN A 201 -11.19 0.15 7.96
N PHE A 202 -12.49 -0.11 7.95
CA PHE A 202 -13.38 0.17 9.08
C PHE A 202 -13.00 -0.68 10.31
N SER A 203 -12.69 -1.97 10.13
CA SER A 203 -12.22 -2.83 11.22
C SER A 203 -10.88 -2.37 11.79
N GLN A 204 -9.99 -1.81 10.97
CA GLN A 204 -8.73 -1.24 11.43
C GLN A 204 -8.98 0.05 12.24
N LEU A 205 -9.83 0.95 11.75
CA LEU A 205 -10.20 2.18 12.46
C LEU A 205 -10.85 1.87 13.82
N GLN A 206 -11.79 0.92 13.88
CA GLN A 206 -12.38 0.46 15.14
C GLN A 206 -11.33 -0.08 16.12
N ARG A 207 -10.39 -0.91 15.64
CA ARG A 207 -9.29 -1.44 16.47
C ARG A 207 -8.35 -0.33 16.97
N GLU A 208 -8.09 0.70 16.17
CA GLU A 208 -7.31 1.87 16.59
C GLU A 208 -8.05 2.74 17.62
N ILE A 209 -9.35 2.97 17.43
CA ILE A 209 -10.23 3.71 18.37
C ILE A 209 -10.29 2.99 19.72
N ALA A 210 -10.57 1.67 19.73
CA ALA A 210 -10.63 0.88 20.96
C ALA A 210 -9.29 0.85 21.72
N ARG A 211 -8.16 0.78 21.00
CA ARG A 211 -6.82 0.90 21.60
C ARG A 211 -6.59 2.28 22.21
N GLY A 212 -6.98 3.35 21.51
CA GLY A 212 -6.87 4.73 21.99
C GLY A 212 -7.71 4.98 23.26
N GLN A 213 -8.96 4.53 23.27
CA GLN A 213 -9.85 4.61 24.44
C GLN A 213 -9.27 3.86 25.65
N LYS A 214 -8.72 2.65 25.45
CA LYS A 214 -8.07 1.88 26.52
C LYS A 214 -6.81 2.55 27.06
N GLN A 215 -5.98 3.11 26.18
CA GLN A 215 -4.79 3.89 26.58
C GLN A 215 -5.18 5.14 27.38
N ARG A 216 -6.18 5.89 26.91
CA ARG A 216 -6.74 7.06 27.59
C ARG A 216 -7.22 6.71 29.01
N SER A 217 -8.07 5.69 29.15
CA SER A 217 -8.56 5.24 30.47
C SER A 217 -7.42 4.82 31.42
N THR A 218 -6.38 4.16 30.88
CA THR A 218 -5.19 3.79 31.66
C THR A 218 -4.40 5.01 32.13
N LEU A 219 -4.28 6.04 31.28
CA LEU A 219 -3.61 7.30 31.61
C LEU A 219 -4.42 8.12 32.62
N GLU A 220 -5.74 8.23 32.46
CA GLU A 220 -6.66 8.87 33.42
C GLU A 220 -6.50 8.25 34.82
N GLN A 221 -6.50 6.92 34.93
CA GLN A 221 -6.28 6.21 36.21
C GLN A 221 -4.88 6.44 36.80
N LEU A 222 -3.84 6.59 35.97
CA LEU A 222 -2.48 6.88 36.43
C LEU A 222 -2.37 8.32 36.95
N LEU A 223 -3.00 9.26 36.25
CA LEU A 223 -3.00 10.68 36.56
C LEU A 223 -3.75 10.94 37.87
N GLU A 224 -4.92 10.30 38.06
CA GLU A 224 -5.68 10.32 39.32
C GLU A 224 -4.83 9.82 40.51
N LYS A 225 -4.16 8.66 40.37
CA LYS A 225 -3.24 8.16 41.41
C LYS A 225 -2.10 9.13 41.74
N LYS A 226 -1.61 9.86 40.74
CA LYS A 226 -0.56 10.88 40.93
C LYS A 226 -1.10 12.17 41.55
N HIS A 227 -2.34 12.55 41.26
CA HIS A 227 -3.02 13.65 41.92
C HIS A 227 -3.23 13.36 43.42
N GLN A 228 -3.69 12.14 43.75
CA GLN A 228 -3.81 11.67 45.14
C GLN A 228 -2.46 11.59 45.86
N GLN A 229 -1.37 11.22 45.16
CA GLN A 229 -0.02 11.26 45.73
C GLN A 229 0.39 12.71 46.08
N LEU A 230 0.24 13.65 45.15
CA LEU A 230 0.57 15.05 45.34
C LEU A 230 -0.23 15.68 46.50
N GLN A 231 -1.52 15.35 46.62
CA GLN A 231 -2.37 15.83 47.70
C GLN A 231 -1.90 15.34 49.08
N ARG A 232 -1.46 14.07 49.19
CA ARG A 232 -0.88 13.51 50.43
C ARG A 232 0.45 14.17 50.78
N GLU A 233 1.31 14.43 49.78
CA GLU A 233 2.58 15.13 49.97
C GLU A 233 2.37 16.59 50.42
N GLN A 234 1.38 17.30 49.86
CA GLN A 234 0.99 18.64 50.30
C GLN A 234 0.45 18.66 51.74
N GLN A 235 -0.41 17.70 52.11
CA GLN A 235 -0.89 17.56 53.49
C GLN A 235 0.25 17.25 54.47
N SER A 236 1.20 16.39 54.08
CA SER A 236 2.40 16.12 54.88
C SER A 236 3.26 17.37 55.04
N PHE A 237 3.52 18.11 53.96
CA PHE A 237 4.26 19.37 53.98
C PHE A 237 3.63 20.42 54.90
N GLN A 238 2.30 20.58 54.88
CA GLN A 238 1.57 21.47 55.80
C GLN A 238 1.64 21.04 57.28
N ARG A 239 1.82 19.74 57.56
CA ARG A 239 2.07 19.25 58.93
C ARG A 239 3.52 19.53 59.34
N SER A 240 4.48 19.26 58.47
CA SER A 240 5.90 19.54 58.69
C SER A 240 6.17 21.03 58.92
N GLN A 241 5.50 21.92 58.17
CA GLN A 241 5.57 23.38 58.40
C GLN A 241 5.03 23.78 59.78
N ARG A 242 3.88 23.24 60.20
CA ARG A 242 3.33 23.50 61.54
C ARG A 242 4.28 23.04 62.65
N GLY A 243 4.92 21.87 62.49
CA GLY A 243 5.94 21.39 63.44
C GLY A 243 7.18 22.28 63.50
N VAL A 244 7.62 22.86 62.38
CA VAL A 244 8.71 23.87 62.38
C VAL A 244 8.30 25.13 63.14
N GLU A 245 7.04 25.57 63.02
CA GLU A 245 6.56 26.76 63.74
C GLU A 245 6.41 26.51 65.25
N GLN A 246 5.94 25.32 65.64
CA GLN A 246 5.91 24.89 67.05
C GLN A 246 7.33 24.85 67.65
N LEU A 247 8.31 24.27 66.95
CA LEU A 247 9.70 24.25 67.42
C LEU A 247 10.33 25.65 67.52
N LYS A 248 9.94 26.62 66.69
CA LYS A 248 10.36 28.02 66.89
C LYS A 248 9.77 28.60 68.17
N GLN A 249 8.49 28.33 68.45
CA GLN A 249 7.81 28.81 69.66
C GLN A 249 8.41 28.17 70.91
N GLU A 250 8.69 26.87 70.91
CA GLU A 250 9.39 26.17 72.00
C GLU A 250 10.80 26.75 72.21
N LEU A 251 11.55 27.00 71.13
CA LEU A 251 12.87 27.63 71.19
C LEU A 251 12.80 29.04 71.79
N SER A 252 11.84 29.89 71.40
CA SER A 252 11.71 31.24 71.95
C SER A 252 11.33 31.23 73.44
N HIS A 253 10.45 30.33 73.87
CA HIS A 253 10.10 30.16 75.30
C HIS A 253 11.29 29.62 76.12
N SER A 254 12.10 28.72 75.54
CA SER A 254 13.33 28.20 76.18
C SER A 254 14.48 29.20 76.21
N GLN A 255 14.45 30.25 75.37
CA GLN A 255 15.41 31.35 75.38
C GLN A 255 14.99 32.49 76.32
N SER A 256 13.70 32.64 76.63
CA SER A 256 13.17 33.66 77.54
C SER A 256 13.05 33.22 79.01
N SER A 257 13.56 32.03 79.37
CA SER A 257 13.48 31.48 80.73
C SER A 257 14.60 32.04 81.63
N GLN A 258 14.33 32.22 82.94
CA GLN A 258 15.29 32.86 83.88
C GLN A 258 16.63 32.10 84.07
N GLN A 259 16.69 30.80 83.74
CA GLN A 259 17.94 30.03 83.61
C GLN A 259 17.84 29.10 82.38
N PRO A 260 18.31 29.49 81.19
CA PRO A 260 18.22 28.67 80.00
C PRO A 260 19.27 27.55 80.00
N SER A 261 18.83 26.30 79.89
CA SER A 261 19.73 25.15 79.75
C SER A 261 20.41 25.16 78.38
N SER A 262 21.71 25.50 78.33
CA SER A 262 22.46 25.66 77.07
C SER A 262 22.46 24.41 76.19
N GLN A 263 22.48 23.20 76.79
CA GLN A 263 22.36 21.94 76.05
C GLN A 263 20.98 21.76 75.40
N GLN A 264 19.92 22.27 76.02
CA GLN A 264 18.55 22.15 75.54
C GLN A 264 18.28 23.11 74.37
N VAL A 265 18.80 24.33 74.45
CA VAL A 265 18.75 25.32 73.34
C VAL A 265 19.51 24.79 72.11
N LEU A 266 20.77 24.35 72.28
CA LEU A 266 21.57 23.76 71.18
C LEU A 266 20.88 22.55 70.51
N ARG A 267 20.20 21.71 71.31
CA ARG A 267 19.44 20.57 70.79
C ARG A 267 18.22 21.01 69.97
N LEU A 268 17.47 22.00 70.44
CA LEU A 268 16.31 22.56 69.73
C LEU A 268 16.73 23.27 68.44
N GLU A 269 17.84 23.99 68.45
CA GLU A 269 18.42 24.63 67.24
C GLU A 269 18.84 23.60 66.19
N GLY A 270 19.52 22.52 66.61
CA GLY A 270 19.89 21.42 65.72
C GLY A 270 18.69 20.69 65.11
N LEU A 271 17.64 20.43 65.91
CA LEU A 271 16.38 19.86 65.43
C LEU A 271 15.71 20.80 64.43
N LEU A 272 15.56 22.09 64.78
CA LEU A 272 14.94 23.11 63.91
C LEU A 272 15.69 23.26 62.58
N ALA A 273 17.03 23.22 62.59
CA ALA A 273 17.85 23.25 61.38
C ALA A 273 17.61 22.01 60.49
N SER A 274 17.64 20.81 61.07
CA SER A 274 17.40 19.57 60.33
C SER A 274 15.99 19.53 59.70
N GLN A 275 14.99 20.03 60.43
CA GLN A 275 13.59 20.01 60.01
C GLN A 275 13.28 21.09 58.96
N LYS A 276 13.94 22.26 59.02
CA LYS A 276 13.93 23.26 57.93
C LYS A 276 14.50 22.70 56.63
N ILE A 277 15.62 21.95 56.69
CA ILE A 277 16.22 21.30 55.51
C ILE A 277 15.28 20.24 54.92
N ALA A 278 14.66 19.41 55.77
CA ALA A 278 13.68 18.41 55.34
C ALA A 278 12.45 19.05 54.66
N VAL A 279 11.90 20.13 55.22
CA VAL A 279 10.78 20.88 54.63
C VAL A 279 11.17 21.54 53.31
N ALA A 280 12.38 22.10 53.19
CA ALA A 280 12.87 22.67 51.94
C ALA A 280 12.99 21.62 50.83
N LYS A 281 13.52 20.43 51.14
CA LYS A 281 13.59 19.29 50.22
C LYS A 281 12.19 18.83 49.79
N GLN A 282 11.27 18.66 50.73
CA GLN A 282 9.89 18.24 50.46
C GLN A 282 9.13 19.27 49.59
N ARG A 283 9.42 20.57 49.74
CA ARG A 283 8.91 21.63 48.85
C ARG A 283 9.41 21.48 47.41
N GLN A 284 10.69 21.14 47.23
CA GLN A 284 11.29 20.97 45.90
C GLN A 284 10.74 19.71 45.20
N GLU A 285 10.59 18.60 45.94
CA GLU A 285 10.04 17.35 45.42
C GLU A 285 8.57 17.50 44.99
N SER A 286 7.73 18.14 45.81
CA SER A 286 6.32 18.39 45.49
C SER A 286 6.14 19.39 44.33
N ALA A 287 6.98 20.41 44.22
CA ALA A 287 6.99 21.32 43.05
C ALA A 287 7.35 20.58 41.75
N LEU A 288 8.36 19.71 41.78
CA LEU A 288 8.74 18.87 40.65
C LEU A 288 7.63 17.87 40.27
N LEU A 289 6.94 17.28 41.25
CA LEU A 289 5.82 16.38 41.01
C LEU A 289 4.64 17.11 40.37
N LYS A 290 4.32 18.33 40.82
CA LYS A 290 3.27 19.19 40.23
C LYS A 290 3.58 19.54 38.78
N ALA A 291 4.77 20.03 38.48
CA ALA A 291 5.18 20.38 37.10
C ALA A 291 5.17 19.17 36.15
N LYS A 292 5.49 17.95 36.65
CA LYS A 292 5.34 16.71 35.88
C LYS A 292 3.87 16.36 35.62
N LEU A 293 2.99 16.61 36.58
CA LEU A 293 1.56 16.34 36.44
C LEU A 293 0.89 17.29 35.43
N GLU A 294 1.20 18.59 35.49
CA GLU A 294 0.68 19.61 34.56
C GLU A 294 1.05 19.26 33.10
N ASN A 295 2.31 18.87 32.86
CA ASN A 295 2.74 18.38 31.55
C ASN A 295 2.00 17.10 31.11
N GLN A 296 1.72 16.17 32.02
CA GLN A 296 0.95 14.96 31.72
C GLN A 296 -0.54 15.26 31.43
N GLN A 297 -1.12 16.29 32.06
CA GLN A 297 -2.49 16.74 31.76
C GLN A 297 -2.60 17.37 30.38
N ILE A 298 -1.62 18.19 29.97
CA ILE A 298 -1.58 18.78 28.62
C ILE A 298 -1.48 17.69 27.55
N LEU A 299 -0.58 16.73 27.72
CA LEU A 299 -0.44 15.58 26.81
C LEU A 299 -1.69 14.71 26.75
N LEU A 300 -2.40 14.53 27.88
CA LEU A 300 -3.67 13.80 27.91
C LEU A 300 -4.76 14.57 27.16
N GLY A 301 -4.86 15.89 27.32
CA GLY A 301 -5.81 16.73 26.59
C GLY A 301 -5.64 16.61 25.06
N GLN A 302 -4.40 16.74 24.57
CA GLN A 302 -4.07 16.55 23.16
C GLN A 302 -4.43 15.13 22.66
N ALA A 303 -4.18 14.09 23.46
CA ALA A 303 -4.54 12.72 23.10
C ALA A 303 -6.07 12.49 23.05
N VAL A 304 -6.83 13.14 23.94
CA VAL A 304 -8.30 13.11 23.95
C VAL A 304 -8.86 13.77 22.69
N GLU A 305 -8.37 14.95 22.34
CA GLU A 305 -8.79 15.70 21.15
C GLU A 305 -8.52 14.91 19.86
N VAL A 306 -7.30 14.36 19.70
CA VAL A 306 -6.97 13.46 18.58
C VAL A 306 -7.89 12.22 18.53
N SER A 307 -8.25 11.65 19.68
CA SER A 307 -9.20 10.54 19.73
C SER A 307 -10.62 10.94 19.32
N GLN A 308 -11.08 12.15 19.68
CA GLN A 308 -12.39 12.67 19.29
C GLN A 308 -12.45 13.00 17.79
N LEU A 309 -11.39 13.57 17.23
CA LEU A 309 -11.28 13.83 15.79
C LEU A 309 -11.31 12.52 14.97
N LYS A 310 -10.63 11.46 15.44
CA LYS A 310 -10.72 10.12 14.83
C LYS A 310 -12.12 9.53 14.90
N GLN A 311 -12.80 9.67 16.03
CA GLN A 311 -14.19 9.21 16.20
C GLN A 311 -15.14 9.93 15.24
N ARG A 312 -15.09 11.28 15.20
CA ARG A 312 -15.88 12.07 14.24
C ARG A 312 -15.65 11.65 12.79
N ARG A 313 -14.39 11.42 12.39
CA ARG A 313 -14.04 10.97 11.03
C ARG A 313 -14.64 9.60 10.69
N TYR A 314 -14.64 8.67 11.66
CA TYR A 314 -15.31 7.37 11.53
C TYR A 314 -16.83 7.54 11.35
N ASP A 315 -17.47 8.34 12.19
CA ASP A 315 -18.92 8.56 12.15
C ASP A 315 -19.37 9.27 10.86
N THR A 316 -18.63 10.30 10.40
CA THR A 316 -18.87 10.96 9.11
C THR A 316 -18.68 10.00 7.93
N SER A 317 -17.62 9.18 7.94
CA SER A 317 -17.38 8.21 6.86
C SER A 317 -18.46 7.14 6.80
N LYS A 318 -18.95 6.68 7.96
CA LYS A 318 -20.09 5.75 8.06
C LYS A 318 -21.39 6.38 7.52
N ALA A 319 -21.66 7.64 7.89
CA ALA A 319 -22.83 8.36 7.40
C ALA A 319 -22.79 8.57 5.87
N GLN A 320 -21.64 8.96 5.32
CA GLN A 320 -21.47 9.10 3.87
C GLN A 320 -21.68 7.78 3.13
N GLN A 321 -21.18 6.66 3.67
CA GLN A 321 -21.34 5.35 3.05
C GLN A 321 -22.81 4.87 3.08
N GLN A 322 -23.56 5.20 4.13
CA GLN A 322 -25.02 4.98 4.17
C GLN A 322 -25.74 5.80 3.10
N VAL A 323 -25.42 7.09 2.94
CA VAL A 323 -26.01 7.95 1.89
C VAL A 323 -25.70 7.40 0.49
N ASN A 324 -24.48 6.89 0.27
CA ASN A 324 -24.11 6.26 -1.00
C ASN A 324 -24.88 4.95 -1.25
N LEU A 325 -25.06 4.10 -0.23
CA LEU A 325 -25.88 2.89 -0.31
C LEU A 325 -27.35 3.20 -0.61
N ASP A 326 -27.92 4.20 0.05
CA ASP A 326 -29.29 4.65 -0.18
C ASP A 326 -29.46 5.19 -1.60
N ALA A 327 -28.50 5.98 -2.11
CA ALA A 327 -28.48 6.48 -3.49
C ALA A 327 -28.38 5.34 -4.53
N LEU A 328 -27.49 4.36 -4.31
CA LEU A 328 -27.34 3.20 -5.18
C LEU A 328 -28.61 2.33 -5.19
N SER A 329 -29.29 2.19 -4.04
CA SER A 329 -30.57 1.48 -3.95
C SER A 329 -31.68 2.15 -4.77
N ARG A 330 -31.70 3.49 -4.82
CA ARG A 330 -32.62 4.27 -5.65
C ARG A 330 -32.32 4.08 -7.14
N GLN A 331 -31.06 4.22 -7.55
CA GLN A 331 -30.64 3.96 -8.94
C GLN A 331 -30.97 2.52 -9.40
N LEU A 332 -30.82 1.52 -8.52
CA LEU A 332 -31.20 0.14 -8.81
C LEU A 332 -32.72 -0.02 -8.96
N SER A 333 -33.51 0.67 -8.12
CA SER A 333 -34.97 0.72 -8.22
C SER A 333 -35.42 1.39 -9.53
N ASP A 334 -34.80 2.51 -9.91
CA ASP A 334 -35.12 3.27 -11.12
C ASP A 334 -34.72 2.49 -12.38
N SER A 335 -33.56 1.83 -12.37
CA SER A 335 -33.14 0.91 -13.45
C SER A 335 -34.12 -0.26 -13.61
N LYS A 336 -34.64 -0.79 -12.49
CA LYS A 336 -35.63 -1.86 -12.48
C LYS A 336 -37.00 -1.40 -13.01
N THR A 337 -37.46 -0.20 -12.69
CA THR A 337 -38.72 0.34 -13.24
C THR A 337 -38.57 0.65 -14.73
N GLN A 338 -37.44 1.22 -15.17
CA GLN A 338 -37.10 1.42 -16.59
C GLN A 338 -37.09 0.09 -17.36
N LEU A 339 -36.41 -0.94 -16.84
CA LEU A 339 -36.39 -2.28 -17.46
C LEU A 339 -37.81 -2.87 -17.57
N THR A 340 -38.63 -2.69 -16.53
CA THR A 340 -40.02 -3.16 -16.53
C THR A 340 -40.88 -2.42 -17.57
N ALA A 341 -40.65 -1.11 -17.76
CA ALA A 341 -41.30 -0.32 -18.81
C ALA A 341 -40.85 -0.73 -20.21
N ALA A 342 -39.55 -0.98 -20.43
CA ALA A 342 -39.01 -1.46 -21.69
C ALA A 342 -39.57 -2.84 -22.07
N VAL A 343 -39.67 -3.78 -21.11
CA VAL A 343 -40.32 -5.08 -21.32
C VAL A 343 -41.80 -4.93 -21.66
N LYS A 344 -42.50 -3.94 -21.08
CA LYS A 344 -43.90 -3.63 -21.44
C LYS A 344 -44.03 -3.08 -22.86
N GLN A 345 -43.12 -2.19 -23.29
CA GLN A 345 -43.06 -1.68 -24.66
C GLN A 345 -42.75 -2.80 -25.67
N LEU A 346 -41.80 -3.70 -25.37
CA LEU A 346 -41.48 -4.85 -26.21
C LEU A 346 -42.67 -5.81 -26.39
N LYS A 347 -43.47 -6.02 -25.34
CA LYS A 347 -44.73 -6.77 -25.46
C LYS A 347 -45.76 -6.06 -26.33
N GLN A 348 -45.89 -4.74 -26.19
CA GLN A 348 -46.82 -3.94 -27.00
C GLN A 348 -46.42 -3.86 -28.48
N SER A 349 -45.12 -3.75 -28.79
CA SER A 349 -44.63 -3.82 -30.16
C SER A 349 -44.79 -5.24 -30.74
N SER A 350 -44.54 -6.28 -29.96
CA SER A 350 -44.82 -7.67 -30.36
C SER A 350 -46.29 -7.90 -30.69
N SER A 351 -47.23 -7.34 -29.93
CA SER A 351 -48.67 -7.44 -30.24
C SER A 351 -49.12 -6.58 -31.42
N ARG A 352 -48.43 -5.46 -31.71
CA ARG A 352 -48.66 -4.69 -32.94
C ARG A 352 -48.17 -5.47 -34.16
N LEU A 353 -46.99 -6.09 -34.08
CA LEU A 353 -46.41 -6.91 -35.14
C LEU A 353 -47.24 -8.18 -35.42
N SER A 354 -47.86 -8.79 -34.40
CA SER A 354 -48.84 -9.86 -34.66
C SER A 354 -50.09 -9.33 -35.35
N HIS A 355 -50.63 -8.20 -34.90
CA HIS A 355 -51.85 -7.63 -35.49
C HIS A 355 -51.65 -7.09 -36.92
N GLU A 356 -50.45 -6.59 -37.27
CA GLU A 356 -50.10 -6.30 -38.66
C GLU A 356 -49.90 -7.56 -39.50
N ARG A 357 -49.30 -8.62 -38.93
CA ARG A 357 -49.24 -9.93 -39.59
C ARG A 357 -50.66 -10.42 -39.92
N ASP A 358 -51.59 -10.36 -38.96
CA ASP A 358 -52.98 -10.77 -39.14
C ASP A 358 -53.71 -9.95 -40.23
N LYS A 359 -53.49 -8.63 -40.28
CA LYS A 359 -54.00 -7.78 -41.37
C LYS A 359 -53.42 -8.17 -42.73
N ASN A 360 -52.13 -8.47 -42.79
CA ASN A 360 -51.46 -8.87 -44.02
C ASN A 360 -51.97 -10.24 -44.52
N THR A 361 -52.33 -11.17 -43.63
CA THR A 361 -53.03 -12.41 -43.99
C THR A 361 -54.41 -12.12 -44.60
N THR A 362 -55.18 -11.18 -44.02
CA THR A 362 -56.48 -10.78 -44.57
C THR A 362 -56.36 -10.17 -45.97
N SER A 363 -55.34 -9.34 -46.22
CA SER A 363 -55.03 -8.83 -47.57
C SER A 363 -54.56 -9.93 -48.54
N HIS A 364 -53.86 -10.94 -48.05
CA HIS A 364 -53.49 -12.14 -48.82
C HIS A 364 -54.75 -12.95 -49.24
N GLN A 365 -55.73 -13.04 -48.33
CA GLN A 365 -57.01 -13.71 -48.57
C GLN A 365 -57.88 -12.98 -49.60
N GLN A 366 -57.77 -11.65 -49.69
CA GLN A 366 -58.40 -10.85 -50.75
C GLN A 366 -57.74 -11.07 -52.12
N LEU A 367 -56.42 -11.30 -52.18
CA LEU A 367 -55.72 -11.67 -53.42
C LEU A 367 -56.11 -13.07 -53.92
N LEU A 368 -56.26 -14.04 -53.01
CA LEU A 368 -56.58 -15.43 -53.33
C LEU A 368 -57.95 -15.59 -54.02
N ASN A 369 -58.91 -14.73 -53.72
CA ASN A 369 -60.22 -14.72 -54.40
C ASN A 369 -60.13 -14.36 -55.90
N SER A 370 -59.01 -13.77 -56.35
CA SER A 370 -58.76 -13.45 -57.77
C SER A 370 -58.12 -14.60 -58.56
N THR A 371 -57.71 -15.70 -57.93
CA THR A 371 -56.86 -16.74 -58.55
C THR A 371 -57.60 -18.07 -58.75
N ARG A 372 -58.91 -18.01 -58.95
CA ARG A 372 -59.84 -19.14 -58.81
C ARG A 372 -60.14 -19.89 -60.11
N GLU A 373 -59.15 -20.03 -60.99
CA GLU A 373 -59.36 -20.48 -62.38
C GLU A 373 -58.44 -21.64 -62.84
N LYS A 374 -57.65 -22.26 -61.93
CA LYS A 374 -56.72 -23.37 -62.27
C LYS A 374 -56.72 -24.49 -61.23
N GLU A 375 -57.84 -25.23 -61.20
CA GLU A 375 -58.17 -26.22 -60.16
C GLU A 375 -57.47 -27.60 -60.26
N HIS A 376 -56.65 -27.85 -61.29
CA HIS A 376 -56.17 -29.21 -61.59
C HIS A 376 -54.96 -29.71 -60.76
N ILE A 377 -54.42 -28.90 -59.85
CA ILE A 377 -53.29 -29.26 -58.96
C ILE A 377 -53.76 -29.77 -57.58
N VAL A 378 -55.04 -29.54 -57.22
CA VAL A 378 -55.58 -29.83 -55.88
C VAL A 378 -55.52 -31.32 -55.53
N GLN A 379 -55.83 -32.20 -56.48
CA GLN A 379 -55.91 -33.66 -56.26
C GLN A 379 -54.58 -34.30 -55.83
N GLN A 380 -53.44 -33.64 -56.03
CA GLN A 380 -52.13 -34.17 -55.64
C GLN A 380 -51.70 -33.70 -54.23
N LEU A 381 -52.28 -32.61 -53.72
CA LEU A 381 -52.03 -32.07 -52.37
C LEU A 381 -52.85 -32.78 -51.28
N GLU A 382 -54.01 -33.34 -51.62
CA GLU A 382 -54.89 -34.05 -50.68
C GLU A 382 -54.22 -35.29 -50.07
N ALA A 383 -53.31 -35.95 -50.81
CA ALA A 383 -52.54 -37.10 -50.33
C ALA A 383 -51.50 -36.74 -49.26
N ASP A 384 -50.89 -35.55 -49.32
CA ASP A 384 -49.89 -35.10 -48.34
C ASP A 384 -50.54 -34.42 -47.12
N ILE A 385 -51.71 -33.79 -47.29
CA ILE A 385 -52.54 -33.30 -46.17
C ILE A 385 -52.88 -34.45 -45.20
N GLY A 386 -53.15 -35.65 -45.72
CA GLY A 386 -53.41 -36.85 -44.90
C GLY A 386 -52.23 -37.31 -44.02
N LYS A 387 -50.98 -37.06 -44.45
CA LYS A 387 -49.78 -37.35 -43.63
C LYS A 387 -49.48 -36.24 -42.63
N HIS A 388 -49.70 -34.99 -43.03
CA HIS A 388 -49.48 -33.84 -42.14
C HIS A 388 -50.53 -33.73 -41.03
N SER A 389 -51.79 -34.11 -41.26
CA SER A 389 -52.83 -34.13 -40.22
C SER A 389 -52.51 -35.11 -39.08
N ALA A 390 -52.01 -36.31 -39.39
CA ALA A 390 -51.55 -37.28 -38.40
C ALA A 390 -50.36 -36.77 -37.57
N SER A 391 -49.39 -36.10 -38.22
CA SER A 391 -48.26 -35.49 -37.52
C SER A 391 -48.67 -34.30 -36.65
N MET A 392 -49.65 -33.50 -37.10
CA MET A 392 -50.24 -32.41 -36.32
C MET A 392 -50.99 -32.93 -35.08
N ALA A 393 -51.83 -33.96 -35.22
CA ALA A 393 -52.52 -34.57 -34.07
C ALA A 393 -51.53 -35.11 -33.01
N GLN A 394 -50.41 -35.71 -33.45
CA GLN A 394 -49.35 -36.16 -32.55
C GLN A 394 -48.62 -34.99 -31.85
N LEU A 395 -48.37 -33.89 -32.57
CA LEU A 395 -47.76 -32.67 -32.02
C LEU A 395 -48.70 -31.93 -31.05
N GLU A 396 -50.00 -31.89 -31.33
CA GLU A 396 -51.01 -31.31 -30.44
C GLU A 396 -51.16 -32.13 -29.14
N SER A 397 -51.13 -33.47 -29.24
CA SER A 397 -51.09 -34.36 -28.07
C SER A 397 -49.84 -34.12 -27.21
N ASN A 398 -48.66 -34.04 -27.84
CA ASN A 398 -47.40 -33.74 -27.15
C ASN A 398 -47.42 -32.33 -26.51
N LEU A 399 -47.94 -31.32 -27.22
CA LEU A 399 -48.08 -29.96 -26.70
C LEU A 399 -49.05 -29.91 -25.51
N ALA A 400 -50.17 -30.64 -25.57
CA ALA A 400 -51.11 -30.77 -24.45
C ALA A 400 -50.44 -31.42 -23.22
N GLN A 401 -49.60 -32.45 -23.42
CA GLN A 401 -48.82 -33.06 -22.34
C GLN A 401 -47.79 -32.08 -21.73
N GLU A 402 -47.06 -31.31 -22.54
CA GLU A 402 -46.11 -30.30 -22.03
C GLU A 402 -46.81 -29.11 -21.36
N VAL A 403 -47.98 -28.69 -21.84
CA VAL A 403 -48.82 -27.69 -21.17
C VAL A 403 -49.35 -28.22 -19.83
N ALA A 404 -49.70 -29.51 -19.74
CA ALA A 404 -50.06 -30.14 -18.47
C ALA A 404 -48.87 -30.23 -17.49
N LYS A 405 -47.69 -30.65 -17.96
CA LYS A 405 -46.45 -30.70 -17.16
C LYS A 405 -46.05 -29.32 -16.65
N THR A 406 -46.05 -28.29 -17.49
CA THR A 406 -45.71 -26.91 -17.08
C THR A 406 -46.74 -26.33 -16.09
N LYS A 407 -48.03 -26.64 -16.24
CA LYS A 407 -49.07 -26.27 -15.26
C LYS A 407 -48.86 -26.97 -13.91
N ALA A 408 -48.46 -28.25 -13.91
CA ALA A 408 -48.10 -28.99 -12.69
C ALA A 408 -46.82 -28.43 -12.04
N LEU A 409 -45.77 -28.15 -12.81
CA LEU A 409 -44.52 -27.54 -12.33
C LEU A 409 -44.78 -26.17 -11.69
N LYS A 410 -45.64 -25.34 -12.31
CA LYS A 410 -46.02 -24.03 -11.78
C LYS A 410 -46.75 -24.14 -10.43
N LYS A 411 -47.61 -25.15 -10.26
CA LYS A 411 -48.27 -25.44 -8.97
C LYS A 411 -47.27 -25.90 -7.90
N GLN A 412 -46.33 -26.79 -8.26
CA GLN A 412 -45.23 -27.18 -7.37
C GLN A 412 -44.33 -25.99 -6.99
N LEU A 413 -44.06 -25.08 -7.92
CA LEU A 413 -43.26 -23.87 -7.66
C LEU A 413 -43.97 -22.92 -6.67
N GLN A 414 -45.28 -22.73 -6.80
CA GLN A 414 -46.08 -21.97 -5.83
C GLN A 414 -46.12 -22.64 -4.44
N GLN A 415 -46.19 -23.97 -4.39
CA GLN A 415 -46.11 -24.72 -3.13
C GLN A 415 -44.72 -24.59 -2.49
N LYS A 416 -43.63 -24.75 -3.24
CA LYS A 416 -42.26 -24.51 -2.73
C LYS A 416 -42.05 -23.05 -2.29
N SER A 417 -42.56 -22.06 -3.03
CA SER A 417 -42.44 -20.64 -2.67
C SER A 417 -43.16 -20.31 -1.36
N SER A 418 -44.39 -20.82 -1.17
CA SER A 418 -45.13 -20.64 0.09
C SER A 418 -44.53 -21.43 1.25
N GLN A 419 -43.95 -22.61 1.01
CA GLN A 419 -43.16 -23.34 1.99
C GLN A 419 -41.88 -22.58 2.37
N GLN A 420 -41.20 -21.95 1.41
CA GLN A 420 -40.01 -21.12 1.62
C GLN A 420 -40.32 -19.85 2.42
N GLN A 421 -41.49 -19.22 2.20
CA GLN A 421 -41.96 -18.11 3.03
C GLN A 421 -42.26 -18.54 4.47
N ARG A 422 -42.85 -19.73 4.68
CA ARG A 422 -43.10 -20.29 6.02
C ARG A 422 -41.82 -20.68 6.75
N THR A 423 -40.83 -21.26 6.07
CA THR A 423 -39.53 -21.56 6.68
C THR A 423 -38.73 -20.29 6.96
N SER A 424 -38.76 -19.28 6.08
CA SER A 424 -38.15 -17.97 6.32
C SER A 424 -38.76 -17.26 7.53
N SER A 425 -40.09 -17.25 7.67
CA SER A 425 -40.74 -16.64 8.85
C SER A 425 -40.48 -17.40 10.15
N ALA A 426 -40.42 -18.75 10.10
CA ALA A 426 -40.01 -19.58 11.23
C ALA A 426 -38.54 -19.33 11.63
N LEU A 427 -37.63 -19.25 10.66
CA LEU A 427 -36.21 -18.96 10.87
C LEU A 427 -36.00 -17.55 11.45
N ASN A 428 -36.75 -16.55 10.98
CA ASN A 428 -36.74 -15.19 11.54
C ASN A 428 -37.27 -15.16 12.99
N LYS A 429 -38.28 -15.98 13.32
CA LYS A 429 -38.76 -16.13 14.70
C LYS A 429 -37.70 -16.79 15.58
N GLN A 430 -37.07 -17.86 15.10
CA GLN A 430 -35.97 -18.54 15.78
C GLN A 430 -34.77 -17.60 15.99
N HIS A 431 -34.38 -16.81 14.98
CA HIS A 431 -33.31 -15.82 15.10
C HIS A 431 -33.62 -14.79 16.19
N ARG A 432 -34.85 -14.27 16.25
CA ARG A 432 -35.26 -13.34 17.34
C ARG A 432 -35.16 -14.00 18.72
N GLN A 433 -35.58 -15.26 18.85
CA GLN A 433 -35.47 -16.02 20.10
C GLN A 433 -34.01 -16.28 20.49
N SER A 434 -33.16 -16.69 19.55
CA SER A 434 -31.72 -16.87 19.77
C SER A 434 -31.02 -15.56 20.12
N GLN A 435 -31.44 -14.44 19.55
CA GLN A 435 -30.89 -13.12 19.83
C GLN A 435 -31.31 -12.61 21.22
N GLN A 436 -32.55 -12.88 21.64
CA GLN A 436 -33.01 -12.62 23.02
C GLN A 436 -32.28 -13.52 24.04
N ALA A 437 -32.07 -14.80 23.72
CA ALA A 437 -31.28 -15.71 24.54
C ALA A 437 -29.81 -15.25 24.64
N LEU A 438 -29.21 -14.78 23.54
CA LEU A 438 -27.87 -14.22 23.53
C LEU A 438 -27.77 -12.98 24.43
N THR A 439 -28.68 -12.00 24.31
CA THR A 439 -28.68 -10.82 25.21
C THR A 439 -28.88 -11.19 26.68
N THR A 440 -29.57 -12.30 26.96
CA THR A 440 -29.75 -12.81 28.33
C THR A 440 -28.47 -13.46 28.84
N ALA A 441 -27.80 -14.25 27.99
CA ALA A 441 -26.50 -14.87 28.30
C ALA A 441 -25.38 -13.83 28.45
N GLU A 442 -25.38 -12.76 27.67
CA GLU A 442 -24.47 -11.61 27.81
C GLU A 442 -24.66 -10.94 29.18
N GLY A 443 -25.90 -10.68 29.60
CA GLY A 443 -26.18 -10.15 30.94
C GLY A 443 -25.75 -11.09 32.09
N GLN A 444 -25.90 -12.40 31.91
CA GLN A 444 -25.39 -13.40 32.86
C GLN A 444 -23.87 -13.46 32.88
N LEU A 445 -23.21 -13.34 31.73
CA LEU A 445 -21.75 -13.28 31.62
C LEU A 445 -21.18 -12.02 32.28
N ASP A 446 -21.86 -10.88 32.19
CA ASP A 446 -21.48 -9.65 32.89
C ASP A 446 -21.62 -9.77 34.42
N ASP A 447 -22.68 -10.38 34.94
CA ASP A 447 -22.80 -10.65 36.39
C ASP A 447 -21.72 -11.65 36.86
N ILE A 448 -21.49 -12.73 36.11
CA ILE A 448 -20.39 -13.67 36.39
C ILE A 448 -19.05 -12.94 36.36
N ALA A 449 -18.77 -12.08 35.38
CA ALA A 449 -17.55 -11.30 35.29
C ALA A 449 -17.38 -10.33 36.47
N GLN A 450 -18.48 -9.71 36.94
CA GLN A 450 -18.46 -8.87 38.15
C GLN A 450 -18.19 -9.67 39.43
N ARG A 451 -18.76 -10.87 39.57
CA ARG A 451 -18.48 -11.78 40.69
C ARG A 451 -17.01 -12.24 40.66
N LEU A 452 -16.53 -12.68 39.49
CA LEU A 452 -15.15 -13.13 39.30
C LEU A 452 -14.14 -11.99 39.49
N ALA A 453 -14.51 -10.74 39.17
CA ALA A 453 -13.71 -9.56 39.48
C ALA A 453 -13.63 -9.27 40.99
N LYS A 454 -14.75 -9.44 41.72
CA LYS A 454 -14.79 -9.33 43.20
C LYS A 454 -13.93 -10.43 43.85
N GLU A 455 -14.09 -11.68 43.43
CA GLU A 455 -13.27 -12.81 43.93
C GLU A 455 -11.79 -12.66 43.60
N LYS A 456 -11.45 -12.25 42.37
CA LYS A 456 -10.06 -11.95 42.01
C LYS A 456 -9.48 -10.84 42.88
N HIS A 457 -10.26 -9.83 43.25
CA HIS A 457 -9.82 -8.75 44.11
C HIS A 457 -9.66 -9.19 45.58
N THR A 458 -10.51 -10.06 46.11
CA THR A 458 -10.32 -10.68 47.44
C THR A 458 -9.11 -11.62 47.45
N SER A 459 -8.96 -12.49 46.44
CA SER A 459 -7.79 -13.36 46.28
C SER A 459 -6.49 -12.58 46.12
N GLN A 460 -6.48 -11.45 45.40
CA GLN A 460 -5.30 -10.58 45.29
C GLN A 460 -4.94 -9.92 46.62
N ARG A 461 -5.93 -9.50 47.43
CA ARG A 461 -5.70 -9.01 48.80
C ARG A 461 -5.15 -10.11 49.71
N ALA A 462 -5.71 -11.31 49.65
CA ALA A 462 -5.21 -12.47 50.40
C ALA A 462 -3.77 -12.84 49.99
N LEU A 463 -3.45 -12.85 48.69
CA LEU A 463 -2.10 -13.08 48.18
C LEU A 463 -1.12 -11.97 48.59
N ALA A 464 -1.56 -10.71 48.67
CA ALA A 464 -0.74 -9.62 49.17
C ALA A 464 -0.43 -9.80 50.67
N ALA A 465 -1.42 -10.13 51.49
CA ALA A 465 -1.22 -10.45 52.90
C ALA A 465 -0.30 -11.67 53.10
N ALA A 466 -0.51 -12.75 52.34
CA ALA A 466 0.35 -13.93 52.37
C ALA A 466 1.80 -13.63 51.96
N LYS A 467 2.03 -12.71 51.01
CA LYS A 467 3.38 -12.25 50.64
C LYS A 467 4.07 -11.45 51.75
N VAL A 468 3.33 -10.62 52.49
CA VAL A 468 3.86 -9.91 53.67
C VAL A 468 4.24 -10.92 54.76
N ASN A 469 3.37 -11.89 55.05
CA ASN A 469 3.65 -12.94 56.02
C ASN A 469 4.85 -13.81 55.60
N LEU A 470 4.97 -14.15 54.30
CA LEU A 470 6.12 -14.89 53.76
C LEU A 470 7.43 -14.10 53.86
N ALA A 471 7.38 -12.77 53.69
CA ALA A 471 8.56 -11.92 53.89
C ALA A 471 9.01 -11.91 55.35
N GLU A 472 8.07 -11.85 56.30
CA GLU A 472 8.38 -11.92 57.73
C GLU A 472 8.88 -13.32 58.14
N VAL A 473 8.28 -14.41 57.63
CA VAL A 473 8.79 -15.79 57.85
C VAL A 473 10.22 -15.93 57.30
N ARG A 474 10.53 -15.38 56.12
CA ARG A 474 11.90 -15.39 55.58
C ARG A 474 12.87 -14.58 56.45
N ARG A 475 12.44 -13.42 56.96
CA ARG A 475 13.23 -12.61 57.89
C ARG A 475 13.51 -13.36 59.20
N LEU A 476 12.51 -14.05 59.74
CA LEU A 476 12.64 -14.90 60.93
C LEU A 476 13.53 -16.13 60.66
N GLN A 477 13.47 -16.74 59.46
CA GLN A 477 14.39 -17.81 59.07
C GLN A 477 15.85 -17.32 58.99
N VAL A 478 16.10 -16.15 58.39
CA VAL A 478 17.45 -15.54 58.38
C VAL A 478 17.92 -15.24 59.79
N ALA A 479 17.07 -14.69 60.65
CA ALA A 479 17.38 -14.45 62.06
C ALA A 479 17.65 -15.76 62.83
N MET A 480 16.91 -16.84 62.57
CA MET A 480 17.19 -18.17 63.14
C MET A 480 18.51 -18.75 62.64
N ILE A 481 18.85 -18.60 61.37
CA ILE A 481 20.14 -19.05 60.81
C ILE A 481 21.29 -18.28 61.46
N GLN A 482 21.16 -16.96 61.60
CA GLN A 482 22.13 -16.12 62.31
C GLN A 482 22.24 -16.54 63.78
N ARG A 483 21.12 -16.72 64.49
CA ARG A 483 21.12 -17.13 65.90
C ARG A 483 21.68 -18.54 66.11
N LYS A 484 21.45 -19.46 65.16
CA LYS A 484 22.06 -20.80 65.17
C LYS A 484 23.57 -20.73 64.89
N ALA A 485 24.01 -19.85 63.98
CA ALA A 485 25.43 -19.61 63.75
C ALA A 485 26.11 -18.98 64.99
N GLU A 486 25.46 -18.02 65.65
CA GLU A 486 25.90 -17.45 66.93
C GLU A 486 26.03 -18.53 68.00
N LEU A 487 24.99 -19.35 68.19
CA LEU A 487 25.02 -20.47 69.15
C LEU A 487 26.12 -21.47 68.82
N GLU A 488 26.35 -21.81 67.55
CA GLU A 488 27.47 -22.66 67.14
C GLU A 488 28.83 -22.01 67.40
N THR A 489 28.99 -20.69 67.19
CA THR A 489 30.22 -19.99 67.57
C THR A 489 30.43 -19.94 69.08
N GLN A 490 29.36 -19.74 69.87
CA GLN A 490 29.40 -19.81 71.32
C GLN A 490 29.73 -21.23 71.80
N ARG A 491 29.17 -22.27 71.18
CA ARG A 491 29.45 -23.67 71.51
C ARG A 491 30.90 -24.06 71.20
N ARG A 492 31.44 -23.59 70.08
CA ARG A 492 32.87 -23.69 69.76
C ARG A 492 33.74 -22.89 70.71
N HIS A 493 33.28 -21.72 71.14
CA HIS A 493 34.02 -20.90 72.10
C HIS A 493 34.02 -21.53 73.50
N ILE A 494 32.91 -22.11 73.95
CA ILE A 494 32.84 -22.90 75.19
C ILE A 494 33.73 -24.14 75.09
N SER A 495 33.64 -24.92 74.01
CA SER A 495 34.52 -26.08 73.80
C SER A 495 36.01 -25.67 73.69
N HIS A 496 36.30 -24.50 73.12
CA HIS A 496 37.64 -23.94 73.09
C HIS A 496 38.09 -23.50 74.49
N LEU A 497 37.24 -22.87 75.29
CA LEU A 497 37.51 -22.47 76.68
C LEU A 497 37.65 -23.68 77.61
N GLU A 498 36.90 -24.76 77.40
CA GLU A 498 37.05 -26.04 78.10
C GLU A 498 38.40 -26.69 77.74
N SER A 499 38.78 -26.66 76.46
CA SER A 499 40.11 -27.08 75.98
C SER A 499 41.22 -26.15 76.50
N GLU A 500 40.98 -24.85 76.62
CA GLU A 500 41.92 -23.88 77.20
C GLU A 500 42.04 -24.05 78.71
N MET A 501 40.97 -24.39 79.42
CA MET A 501 41.03 -24.78 80.84
C MET A 501 41.79 -26.08 81.02
N ALA A 502 41.55 -27.11 80.19
CA ALA A 502 42.30 -28.37 80.22
C ALA A 502 43.79 -28.16 79.89
N THR A 503 44.10 -27.30 78.91
CA THR A 503 45.48 -26.96 78.54
C THR A 503 46.14 -25.94 79.46
N HIS A 504 45.40 -25.09 80.18
CA HIS A 504 45.93 -24.23 81.24
C HIS A 504 46.21 -25.03 82.50
N LYS A 505 45.35 -26.01 82.86
CA LYS A 505 45.58 -26.94 83.96
C LYS A 505 46.81 -27.84 83.74
N THR A 506 47.24 -28.03 82.49
CA THR A 506 48.52 -28.67 82.12
C THR A 506 49.67 -27.68 81.92
N ARG A 507 49.45 -26.48 81.33
CA ARG A 507 50.48 -25.42 81.18
C ARG A 507 50.90 -24.76 82.50
N LEU A 508 50.06 -24.78 83.54
CA LEU A 508 50.46 -24.40 84.91
C LEU A 508 51.58 -25.28 85.48
N LYS A 509 51.91 -26.42 84.85
CA LYS A 509 53.05 -27.26 85.21
C LYS A 509 54.33 -26.98 84.40
N THR A 510 54.25 -26.31 83.25
CA THR A 510 55.40 -26.09 82.36
C THR A 510 55.28 -24.81 81.50
N MET A 511 56.09 -23.80 81.85
CA MET A 511 56.59 -22.75 80.95
C MET A 511 58.05 -23.10 80.59
N PRO A 512 58.64 -22.66 79.44
CA PRO A 512 58.39 -21.37 78.81
C PRO A 512 58.34 -21.32 77.25
N ALA A 513 58.16 -20.08 76.76
CA ALA A 513 58.60 -19.52 75.47
C ALA A 513 57.96 -19.94 74.12
N ALA A 514 57.57 -18.89 73.38
CA ALA A 514 57.49 -18.74 71.92
C ALA A 514 56.31 -19.34 71.11
N SER A 515 55.55 -18.40 70.53
CA SER A 515 54.90 -18.43 69.19
C SER A 515 53.98 -19.60 68.82
N ALA A 516 52.67 -19.35 68.93
CA ALA A 516 51.64 -20.13 68.26
C ALA A 516 51.57 -19.82 66.76
N SER A 517 51.53 -20.86 65.92
CA SER A 517 51.16 -20.76 64.51
C SER A 517 49.74 -21.31 64.28
N LEU A 518 48.80 -20.43 63.95
CA LEU A 518 47.52 -20.82 63.34
C LEU A 518 47.39 -20.22 61.93
N ALA A 519 46.65 -20.93 61.07
CA ALA A 519 46.68 -20.72 59.64
C ALA A 519 45.89 -19.46 59.23
N LEU A 520 46.60 -18.41 58.83
CA LEU A 520 45.99 -17.29 58.12
C LEU A 520 45.80 -17.64 56.64
N GLN A 521 44.65 -17.24 56.11
CA GLN A 521 44.40 -17.14 54.67
C GLN A 521 45.48 -16.26 54.03
N GLY A 522 45.94 -16.62 52.83
CA GLY A 522 46.91 -15.81 52.09
C GLY A 522 46.31 -14.46 51.64
N PRO A 523 47.14 -13.55 51.13
CA PRO A 523 46.67 -12.26 50.64
C PRO A 523 45.68 -12.44 49.47
N SER A 524 44.67 -11.57 49.38
CA SER A 524 43.75 -11.52 48.23
C SER A 524 43.84 -10.17 47.51
N ILE A 525 43.64 -10.20 46.19
CA ILE A 525 43.80 -9.05 45.28
C ILE A 525 42.48 -8.86 44.51
N GLU A 526 41.89 -7.68 44.62
CA GLU A 526 40.65 -7.30 43.94
C GLU A 526 40.86 -6.03 43.08
N ILE A 527 40.33 -6.00 41.86
CA ILE A 527 40.45 -4.84 40.94
C ILE A 527 39.12 -4.09 40.90
N LEU A 528 39.16 -2.79 41.18
CA LEU A 528 37.97 -1.94 41.33
C LEU A 528 37.67 -1.10 40.07
N ASP A 529 38.70 -0.63 39.38
CA ASP A 529 38.59 0.02 38.07
C ASP A 529 39.86 -0.27 37.25
N PRO A 530 39.78 -0.77 35.99
CA PRO A 530 38.57 -1.09 35.20
C PRO A 530 37.95 -2.48 35.47
N PRO A 531 36.64 -2.66 35.20
CA PRO A 531 35.97 -3.96 35.31
C PRO A 531 36.50 -4.95 34.26
N ILE A 532 36.93 -6.11 34.73
CA ILE A 532 37.56 -7.15 33.91
C ILE A 532 36.48 -8.03 33.26
N THR A 533 36.64 -8.38 31.97
CA THR A 533 35.74 -9.31 31.26
C THR A 533 36.48 -10.57 30.82
N LEU A 534 35.84 -11.71 31.01
CA LEU A 534 36.36 -13.01 30.59
C LEU A 534 36.17 -13.18 29.07
N THR A 535 37.28 -13.30 28.34
CA THR A 535 37.27 -13.54 26.90
C THR A 535 38.22 -14.69 26.57
N ARG A 536 37.65 -15.83 26.15
CA ARG A 536 38.38 -17.08 25.85
C ARG A 536 39.37 -17.52 26.95
N GLY A 537 38.91 -17.53 28.21
CA GLY A 537 39.66 -18.08 29.34
C GLY A 537 40.80 -17.22 29.91
N ILE A 538 41.09 -16.05 29.34
CA ILE A 538 42.08 -15.10 29.88
C ILE A 538 41.33 -13.85 30.36
N PRO A 539 41.59 -13.34 31.58
CA PRO A 539 41.01 -12.08 32.03
C PRO A 539 41.56 -10.92 31.19
N SER A 540 40.70 -10.11 30.55
CA SER A 540 41.13 -8.98 29.74
C SER A 540 40.26 -7.74 29.92
N VAL A 541 40.78 -6.60 29.49
CA VAL A 541 40.13 -5.30 29.57
C VAL A 541 40.24 -4.59 28.22
N GLN A 542 39.10 -4.24 27.62
CA GLN A 542 39.05 -3.46 26.37
C GLN A 542 39.05 -1.96 26.66
N LEU A 543 40.02 -1.25 26.10
CA LEU A 543 40.17 0.20 26.25
C LEU A 543 39.30 0.98 25.25
N ARG A 544 38.64 2.05 25.70
CA ARG A 544 37.66 2.81 24.88
C ARG A 544 38.24 3.96 24.06
N ALA A 545 39.47 4.39 24.32
CA ALA A 545 40.16 5.49 23.63
C ALA A 545 41.69 5.24 23.54
N ILE A 546 42.38 6.00 22.70
CA ILE A 546 43.85 6.03 22.65
C ILE A 546 44.33 6.81 23.87
N MET A 547 44.81 6.10 24.89
CA MET A 547 45.41 6.68 26.09
C MET A 547 46.85 6.16 26.19
N LYS A 548 47.82 7.04 26.47
CA LYS A 548 49.22 6.63 26.66
C LYS A 548 49.40 5.81 27.95
N GLU A 549 48.61 6.12 28.97
CA GLU A 549 48.61 5.46 30.27
C GLU A 549 47.18 5.18 30.73
N ARG A 550 46.98 4.09 31.47
CA ARG A 550 45.73 3.81 32.19
C ARG A 550 46.02 3.55 33.66
N MET A 551 45.43 4.37 34.51
CA MET A 551 45.40 4.13 35.95
C MET A 551 44.61 2.84 36.24
N VAL A 552 45.26 1.87 36.90
CA VAL A 552 44.63 0.68 37.46
C VAL A 552 44.48 0.89 38.97
N THR A 553 43.26 0.69 39.48
CA THR A 553 42.96 0.79 40.91
C THR A 553 42.48 -0.55 41.45
N GLY A 554 43.12 -1.04 42.50
CA GLY A 554 42.75 -2.28 43.16
C GLY A 554 43.02 -2.25 44.67
N LYS A 555 42.48 -3.24 45.37
CA LYS A 555 42.61 -3.41 46.82
C LYS A 555 43.31 -4.73 47.12
N VAL A 556 44.22 -4.71 48.09
CA VAL A 556 44.91 -5.90 48.60
C VAL A 556 44.53 -6.09 50.05
N LEU A 557 43.94 -7.25 50.35
CA LEU A 557 43.62 -7.67 51.71
C LEU A 557 44.66 -8.71 52.14
N ALA A 558 45.60 -8.30 52.99
CA ALA A 558 46.64 -9.16 53.54
C ALA A 558 46.51 -9.22 55.07
N PRO A 559 45.75 -10.18 55.63
CA PRO A 559 45.49 -10.25 57.08
C PRO A 559 46.75 -10.37 57.94
N SER A 560 47.82 -10.95 57.38
CA SER A 560 49.15 -11.10 57.99
C SER A 560 50.02 -9.83 57.92
N GLY A 561 49.56 -8.79 57.23
CA GLY A 561 50.40 -7.68 56.75
C GLY A 561 51.20 -8.07 55.50
N LEU A 562 51.50 -7.08 54.65
CA LEU A 562 52.21 -7.27 53.39
C LEU A 562 53.71 -6.99 53.52
N ILE A 563 54.57 -7.76 52.84
CA ILE A 563 56.00 -7.45 52.64
C ILE A 563 56.15 -6.62 51.36
N THR A 564 55.72 -7.18 50.24
CA THR A 564 55.86 -6.58 48.91
C THR A 564 54.55 -6.67 48.13
N LEU A 565 54.19 -5.57 47.48
CA LEU A 565 53.32 -5.54 46.32
C LEU A 565 54.20 -5.20 45.13
N SER A 566 54.18 -5.99 44.06
CA SER A 566 54.76 -5.60 42.77
C SER A 566 53.71 -5.60 41.67
N ILE A 567 53.83 -4.66 40.74
CA ILE A 567 53.07 -4.61 39.49
C ILE A 567 54.08 -4.52 38.36
N ASN A 568 54.09 -5.52 37.47
CA ASN A 568 55.10 -5.67 36.41
C ASN A 568 56.53 -5.49 36.95
N ASP A 569 56.80 -6.18 38.06
CA ASP A 569 58.09 -6.24 38.78
C ASP A 569 58.57 -4.93 39.45
N GLU A 570 57.81 -3.84 39.36
CA GLU A 570 58.06 -2.61 40.13
C GLU A 570 57.37 -2.64 41.51
N ALA A 571 58.13 -2.32 42.57
CA ALA A 571 57.66 -2.44 43.95
C ALA A 571 56.85 -1.21 44.43
N MET A 572 55.70 -1.45 45.05
CA MET A 572 54.71 -0.42 45.39
C MET A 572 54.35 -0.37 46.87
N LYS A 573 54.00 0.83 47.35
CA LYS A 573 53.45 1.08 48.69
C LYS A 573 51.93 1.23 48.61
N LEU A 574 51.22 0.61 49.56
CA LEU A 574 49.76 0.73 49.72
C LEU A 574 49.38 1.99 50.50
N ASP A 575 48.16 2.49 50.28
CA ASP A 575 47.57 3.51 51.14
C ASP A 575 47.04 2.93 52.47
N LYS A 576 46.60 3.84 53.36
CA LYS A 576 46.05 3.49 54.69
C LYS A 576 44.76 2.65 54.68
N TYR A 577 44.19 2.37 53.51
CA TYR A 577 42.99 1.53 53.33
C TYR A 577 43.27 0.24 52.53
N GLY A 578 44.54 -0.05 52.24
CA GLY A 578 44.95 -1.22 51.46
C GLY A 578 44.66 -1.11 49.97
N VAL A 579 44.51 0.11 49.44
CA VAL A 579 44.27 0.39 48.02
C VAL A 579 45.58 0.81 47.35
N PHE A 580 45.76 0.37 46.10
CA PHE A 580 46.81 0.86 45.21
C PHE A 580 46.22 1.56 43.99
N ARG A 581 46.99 2.50 43.44
CA ARG A 581 46.73 3.16 42.15
C ARG A 581 48.05 3.20 41.39
N TYR A 582 48.08 2.63 40.19
CA TYR A 582 49.31 2.58 39.39
C TYR A 582 49.01 2.92 37.92
N PRO A 583 49.72 3.90 37.32
CA PRO A 583 49.60 4.22 35.91
C PRO A 583 50.35 3.19 35.08
N ILE A 584 49.64 2.42 34.26
CA ILE A 584 50.26 1.46 33.33
C ILE A 584 50.35 2.11 31.96
N THR A 585 51.56 2.30 31.46
CA THR A 585 51.82 2.75 30.08
C THR A 585 51.34 1.69 29.10
N ILE A 586 50.43 2.07 28.19
CA ILE A 586 49.78 1.16 27.24
C ILE A 586 50.65 1.07 25.99
N SER A 587 51.13 -0.14 25.67
CA SER A 587 51.80 -0.40 24.39
C SER A 587 50.79 -0.47 23.24
N GLN A 588 51.27 -0.39 22.00
CA GLN A 588 50.42 -0.54 20.81
C GLN A 588 49.85 -1.97 20.63
N SER A 589 50.21 -2.92 21.49
CA SER A 589 49.74 -4.30 21.47
C SER A 589 49.12 -4.72 22.82
N ALA A 590 48.75 -6.00 22.96
CA ALA A 590 48.15 -6.53 24.18
C ALA A 590 49.12 -6.42 25.37
N THR A 591 48.93 -5.40 26.20
CA THR A 591 49.86 -5.06 27.28
C THR A 591 49.57 -5.95 28.51
N PRO A 592 50.49 -6.85 28.91
CA PRO A 592 50.28 -7.70 30.06
C PRO A 592 50.43 -6.92 31.37
N VAL A 593 49.61 -7.28 32.35
CA VAL A 593 49.68 -6.76 33.72
C VAL A 593 49.74 -7.95 34.65
N SER A 594 50.81 -8.05 35.44
CA SER A 594 51.01 -9.06 36.48
C SER A 594 51.19 -8.36 37.81
N ILE A 595 50.33 -8.72 38.78
CA ILE A 595 50.33 -8.18 40.13
C ILE A 595 50.68 -9.33 41.09
N VAL A 596 51.70 -9.15 41.91
CA VAL A 596 52.12 -10.13 42.93
C VAL A 596 52.12 -9.47 44.30
N ALA A 597 51.38 -10.04 45.24
CA ALA A 597 51.32 -9.60 46.63
C ALA A 597 51.88 -10.70 47.53
N VAL A 598 52.94 -10.42 48.30
CA VAL A 598 53.58 -11.38 49.23
C VAL A 598 53.39 -10.90 50.66
N ASP A 599 52.80 -11.75 51.51
CA ASP A 599 52.54 -11.43 52.92
C ASP A 599 53.76 -11.65 53.83
N LYS A 600 53.69 -11.16 55.07
CA LYS A 600 54.73 -11.32 56.11
C LYS A 600 55.01 -12.78 56.53
N ARG A 601 54.33 -13.75 55.92
CA ARG A 601 54.51 -15.20 56.14
C ARG A 601 55.00 -15.91 54.87
N GLY A 602 55.39 -15.16 53.84
CA GLY A 602 55.91 -15.69 52.57
C GLY A 602 54.85 -16.24 51.61
N LYS A 603 53.55 -16.08 51.91
CA LYS A 603 52.47 -16.51 51.00
C LYS A 603 52.25 -15.44 49.93
N SER A 604 52.33 -15.85 48.66
CA SER A 604 52.10 -14.99 47.50
C SER A 604 50.72 -15.21 46.87
N ALA A 605 50.06 -14.14 46.47
CA ALA A 605 48.94 -14.16 45.53
C ALA A 605 49.33 -13.46 44.22
N LYS A 606 48.96 -14.08 43.09
CA LYS A 606 49.27 -13.57 41.75
C LYS A 606 47.99 -13.38 40.95
N MET A 607 47.82 -12.19 40.39
CA MET A 607 46.76 -11.85 39.45
C MET A 607 47.40 -11.43 38.12
N SER A 608 46.88 -11.90 36.98
CA SER A 608 47.40 -11.52 35.68
C SER A 608 46.28 -11.32 34.66
N PHE A 609 46.30 -10.19 33.96
CA PHE A 609 45.32 -9.83 32.94
C PHE A 609 45.98 -9.05 31.80
N LYS A 610 45.27 -8.89 30.67
CA LYS A 610 45.78 -8.15 29.50
C LYS A 610 44.93 -6.90 29.22
N LEU A 611 45.59 -5.75 29.09
CA LEU A 611 44.99 -4.54 28.55
C LEU A 611 45.03 -4.62 27.02
N LEU A 612 43.86 -4.63 26.38
CA LEU A 612 43.71 -4.71 24.93
C LEU A 612 43.38 -3.32 24.38
N PRO A 613 44.32 -2.65 23.67
CA PRO A 613 43.98 -1.44 22.93
C PRO A 613 42.98 -1.80 21.82
N LYS A 614 41.94 -0.97 21.66
CA LYS A 614 41.01 -1.09 20.53
C LYS A 614 41.79 -0.80 19.25
N PRO A 615 41.80 -1.71 18.25
CA PRO A 615 42.70 -1.58 17.11
C PRO A 615 42.38 -0.33 16.29
N LEU A 616 43.41 0.47 15.98
CA LEU A 616 43.35 1.37 14.83
C LEU A 616 43.32 0.50 13.57
N ALA A 617 42.23 0.60 12.80
CA ALA A 617 42.20 0.08 11.44
C ALA A 617 42.95 1.07 10.53
N SER A 618 44.27 1.01 10.53
CA SER A 618 45.17 1.76 9.63
C SER A 618 46.16 0.81 8.97
N ALA A 619 46.31 0.92 7.65
CA ALA A 619 47.10 0.01 6.84
C ALA A 619 48.61 0.32 6.92
N SER A 620 49.45 -0.71 6.77
CA SER A 620 50.48 -0.75 5.72
C SER A 620 51.13 -2.14 5.57
N GLN A 621 50.95 -2.69 4.38
CA GLN A 621 51.96 -3.33 3.52
C GLN A 621 52.99 -4.33 4.10
N VAL A 622 52.86 -5.58 3.66
CA VAL A 622 53.99 -6.29 3.04
C VAL A 622 53.63 -6.51 1.57
N VAL A 623 54.46 -6.01 0.68
CA VAL A 623 54.30 -6.15 -0.78
C VAL A 623 54.88 -7.49 -1.23
N LYS A 624 54.08 -8.31 -1.90
CA LYS A 624 54.57 -9.19 -2.97
C LYS A 624 53.98 -8.71 -4.30
N LYS A 625 54.83 -8.12 -5.16
CA LYS A 625 54.64 -8.18 -6.62
C LYS A 625 54.72 -9.66 -7.00
N SER A 626 54.02 -10.22 -7.98
CA SER A 626 53.06 -9.74 -8.99
C SER A 626 52.03 -10.89 -9.20
N THR A 627 50.83 -10.74 -9.77
CA THR A 627 50.44 -10.05 -11.02
C THR A 627 49.02 -9.48 -10.94
N SER A 628 48.63 -8.75 -11.99
CA SER A 628 47.38 -8.00 -12.13
C SER A 628 46.09 -8.84 -12.09
N SER A 629 45.17 -8.47 -11.20
CA SER A 629 43.74 -8.43 -11.53
C SER A 629 43.05 -7.27 -10.79
N SER A 630 42.24 -6.50 -11.51
CA SER A 630 41.73 -5.19 -11.08
C SER A 630 40.58 -5.28 -10.08
N LEU A 631 40.76 -4.76 -8.87
CA LEU A 631 39.67 -4.49 -7.92
C LEU A 631 39.28 -3.01 -7.93
N GLN A 632 38.62 -2.58 -9.02
CA GLN A 632 37.75 -1.41 -9.01
C GLN A 632 36.31 -1.86 -8.84
N SER A 633 35.56 -1.20 -7.95
CA SER A 633 34.10 -1.17 -8.02
C SER A 633 33.57 0.01 -7.22
N PRO A 634 33.24 1.12 -7.88
CA PRO A 634 32.44 2.14 -7.24
C PRO A 634 31.03 1.67 -6.89
N VAL A 635 30.34 2.50 -6.10
CA VAL A 635 28.88 2.53 -6.17
C VAL A 635 28.54 3.28 -7.45
N ASP A 636 28.04 2.54 -8.44
CA ASP A 636 27.42 3.15 -9.61
C ASP A 636 26.05 3.69 -9.18
N PHE A 637 25.80 4.96 -9.52
CA PHE A 637 24.52 5.64 -9.26
C PHE A 637 23.69 5.78 -10.54
N GLY A 638 24.23 5.44 -11.72
CA GLY A 638 23.55 5.64 -13.00
C GLY A 638 23.59 7.08 -13.53
N ARG A 639 22.84 7.33 -14.60
CA ARG A 639 22.70 8.65 -15.23
C ARG A 639 21.51 9.41 -14.61
N TYR A 640 21.51 10.73 -14.70
CA TYR A 640 20.47 11.56 -14.08
C TYR A 640 19.77 12.45 -15.10
N HIS A 641 18.44 12.43 -15.07
CA HIS A 641 17.55 13.20 -15.94
C HIS A 641 16.54 13.96 -15.08
N ALA A 642 16.08 15.12 -15.54
CA ALA A 642 15.01 15.85 -14.88
C ALA A 642 13.98 16.40 -15.87
N LEU A 643 12.71 16.29 -15.52
CA LEU A 643 11.62 17.03 -16.11
C LEU A 643 11.23 18.16 -15.16
N ILE A 644 11.26 19.40 -15.63
CA ILE A 644 11.07 20.59 -14.79
C ILE A 644 9.94 21.40 -15.39
N ILE A 645 8.86 21.56 -14.62
CA ILE A 645 7.61 22.18 -15.08
C ILE A 645 7.33 23.40 -14.20
N GLY A 646 7.17 24.57 -14.83
CA GLY A 646 6.87 25.83 -14.15
C GLY A 646 5.73 26.59 -14.81
N ASN A 647 4.54 26.59 -14.20
CA ASN A 647 3.33 27.18 -14.76
C ASN A 647 2.93 28.46 -14.00
N ASN A 648 3.07 29.62 -14.65
CA ASN A 648 2.62 30.92 -14.12
C ASN A 648 1.35 31.43 -14.80
N ASN A 649 1.30 31.36 -16.14
CA ASN A 649 0.33 32.06 -16.97
C ASN A 649 -0.87 31.17 -17.32
N TYR A 650 -1.74 30.93 -16.34
CA TYR A 650 -2.99 30.21 -16.55
C TYR A 650 -3.99 31.02 -17.37
N ASN A 651 -4.77 30.33 -18.21
CA ASN A 651 -5.83 30.92 -19.03
C ASN A 651 -7.08 31.25 -18.20
N HIS A 652 -7.45 30.36 -17.27
CA HIS A 652 -8.71 30.44 -16.51
C HIS A 652 -8.51 30.44 -14.97
N PHE A 653 -7.27 30.48 -14.50
CA PHE A 653 -6.92 30.58 -13.07
C PHE A 653 -6.07 31.83 -12.79
N ASN A 654 -5.95 32.20 -11.51
CA ASN A 654 -5.07 33.30 -11.09
C ASN A 654 -3.62 33.01 -11.48
N LYS A 655 -2.95 33.99 -12.09
CA LYS A 655 -1.54 33.85 -12.50
C LYS A 655 -0.61 33.78 -11.29
N LEU A 656 0.34 32.85 -11.32
CA LEU A 656 1.43 32.77 -10.35
C LEU A 656 2.62 33.63 -10.80
N LYS A 657 3.51 33.94 -9.87
CA LYS A 657 4.71 34.76 -10.05
C LYS A 657 5.98 33.92 -9.90
N SER A 658 6.07 33.03 -8.90
CA SER A 658 7.30 32.31 -8.58
C SER A 658 7.57 31.08 -9.45
N ALA A 659 6.56 30.35 -9.93
CA ALA A 659 6.75 28.99 -10.47
C ALA A 659 7.71 28.91 -11.69
N ILE A 660 7.73 29.91 -12.58
CA ILE A 660 8.73 30.00 -13.66
C ILE A 660 10.14 30.27 -13.11
N ASN A 661 10.29 31.12 -12.09
CA ASN A 661 11.59 31.40 -11.46
C ASN A 661 12.11 30.14 -10.74
N ASP A 662 11.22 29.44 -10.05
CA ASP A 662 11.50 28.18 -9.37
C ASP A 662 11.94 27.10 -10.37
N ALA A 663 11.25 26.95 -11.50
CA ALA A 663 11.66 26.03 -12.58
C ALA A 663 13.03 26.39 -13.18
N ARG A 664 13.32 27.67 -13.43
CA ARG A 664 14.61 28.12 -13.97
C ARG A 664 15.77 27.90 -12.99
N GLU A 665 15.54 28.14 -11.70
CA GLU A 665 16.57 27.92 -10.67
C GLU A 665 16.79 26.42 -10.39
N ALA A 666 15.73 25.60 -10.48
CA ALA A 666 15.85 24.15 -10.45
C ALA A 666 16.70 23.62 -11.63
N ASP A 667 16.44 24.07 -12.86
CA ASP A 667 17.25 23.72 -14.05
C ASP A 667 18.72 24.05 -13.83
N LYS A 668 18.98 25.28 -13.38
CA LYS A 668 20.34 25.76 -13.10
C LYS A 668 21.06 24.87 -12.09
N ILE A 669 20.49 24.64 -10.91
CA ILE A 669 21.13 23.85 -9.84
C ILE A 669 21.36 22.41 -10.30
N LEU A 670 20.35 21.77 -10.89
CA LEU A 670 20.41 20.36 -11.28
C LEU A 670 21.39 20.13 -12.42
N ARG A 671 21.41 21.01 -13.44
CA ARG A 671 22.35 20.92 -14.57
C ARG A 671 23.78 21.30 -14.17
N GLU A 672 23.97 22.39 -13.43
CA GLU A 672 25.30 22.91 -13.08
C GLU A 672 25.97 22.08 -11.97
N GLN A 673 25.32 21.90 -10.83
CA GLN A 673 25.93 21.29 -9.63
C GLN A 673 25.84 19.76 -9.59
N TYR A 674 24.77 19.18 -10.15
CA TYR A 674 24.50 17.74 -10.09
C TYR A 674 24.68 17.00 -11.43
N GLY A 675 24.57 17.70 -12.56
CA GLY A 675 24.83 17.12 -13.89
C GLY A 675 23.65 16.38 -14.52
N PHE A 676 22.43 16.74 -14.14
CA PHE A 676 21.21 16.19 -14.74
C PHE A 676 21.06 16.64 -16.21
N LYS A 677 20.59 15.75 -17.09
CA LYS A 677 20.01 16.11 -18.39
C LYS A 677 18.61 16.68 -18.13
N THR A 678 18.47 18.00 -18.21
CA THR A 678 17.23 18.72 -17.88
C THR A 678 16.36 18.94 -19.12
N THR A 679 15.05 18.72 -18.98
CA THR A 679 14.00 19.12 -19.92
C THR A 679 13.08 20.10 -19.19
N VAL A 680 12.99 21.33 -19.67
CA VAL A 680 12.24 22.41 -19.00
C VAL A 680 11.00 22.76 -19.81
N LEU A 681 9.83 22.71 -19.18
CA LEU A 681 8.55 23.16 -19.73
C LEU A 681 8.06 24.37 -18.91
N LEU A 682 7.79 25.49 -19.58
CA LEU A 682 7.29 26.71 -18.95
C LEU A 682 5.92 27.04 -19.51
N ASN A 683 4.93 27.27 -18.64
CA ASN A 683 3.52 27.45 -19.02
C ASN A 683 3.02 26.30 -19.91
N ALA A 684 3.23 25.07 -19.47
CA ALA A 684 2.90 23.86 -20.21
C ALA A 684 1.39 23.59 -20.18
N ASP A 685 0.84 23.25 -21.36
CA ASP A 685 -0.50 22.69 -21.48
C ASP A 685 -0.53 21.17 -21.16
N ARG A 686 -1.73 20.58 -21.08
CA ARG A 686 -1.90 19.15 -20.79
C ARG A 686 -1.09 18.28 -21.77
N TYR A 687 -1.12 18.62 -23.06
CA TYR A 687 -0.48 17.84 -24.10
C TYR A 687 1.05 17.85 -23.96
N ALA A 688 1.67 19.01 -23.75
CA ALA A 688 3.09 19.16 -23.55
C ALA A 688 3.59 18.40 -22.31
N MET A 689 2.85 18.45 -21.20
CA MET A 689 3.19 17.71 -19.98
C MET A 689 3.16 16.19 -20.20
N LEU A 690 2.08 15.65 -20.78
CA LEU A 690 1.94 14.21 -21.01
C LEU A 690 2.86 13.69 -22.13
N SER A 691 3.10 14.49 -23.17
CA SER A 691 4.03 14.17 -24.26
C SER A 691 5.47 14.06 -23.74
N ALA A 692 5.92 14.99 -22.89
CA ALA A 692 7.24 14.92 -22.28
C ALA A 692 7.40 13.70 -21.35
N LEU A 693 6.37 13.34 -20.58
CA LEU A 693 6.38 12.14 -19.73
C LEU A 693 6.44 10.85 -20.56
N ASN A 694 5.66 10.74 -21.63
CA ASN A 694 5.71 9.58 -22.54
C ASN A 694 7.06 9.48 -23.27
N LYS A 695 7.65 10.60 -23.68
CA LYS A 695 8.99 10.63 -24.27
C LYS A 695 10.06 10.13 -23.29
N LEU A 696 9.97 10.49 -22.01
CA LEU A 696 10.88 9.96 -20.98
C LEU A 696 10.65 8.46 -20.70
N ARG A 697 9.42 7.96 -20.81
CA ARG A 697 9.15 6.51 -20.76
C ARG A 697 9.85 5.74 -21.89
N GLU A 698 10.01 6.35 -23.06
CA GLU A 698 10.64 5.75 -24.24
C GLU A 698 12.17 5.95 -24.27
N GLU A 699 12.70 7.04 -23.71
CA GLU A 699 14.14 7.32 -23.67
C GLU A 699 14.92 6.69 -22.49
N LEU A 700 14.26 6.38 -21.36
CA LEU A 700 14.95 6.00 -20.12
C LEU A 700 15.01 4.49 -19.86
N ASP A 701 16.18 4.01 -19.41
CA ASP A 701 16.47 2.61 -19.09
C ASP A 701 16.70 2.37 -17.57
N GLU A 702 16.98 1.12 -17.18
CA GLU A 702 17.21 0.75 -15.77
C GLU A 702 18.50 1.33 -15.15
N ASP A 703 19.37 1.98 -15.93
CA ASP A 703 20.53 2.72 -15.43
C ASP A 703 20.28 4.23 -15.29
N ASP A 704 19.08 4.71 -15.60
CA ASP A 704 18.67 6.10 -15.44
C ASP A 704 17.96 6.38 -14.11
N ASN A 705 18.06 7.63 -13.67
CA ASN A 705 17.28 8.20 -12.57
C ASN A 705 16.54 9.44 -13.06
N LEU A 706 15.28 9.59 -12.69
CA LEU A 706 14.41 10.70 -13.11
C LEU A 706 13.96 11.54 -11.90
N LEU A 707 14.19 12.84 -11.95
CA LEU A 707 13.60 13.82 -11.04
C LEU A 707 12.53 14.63 -11.77
N ILE A 708 11.28 14.60 -11.32
CA ILE A 708 10.23 15.48 -11.83
C ILE A 708 10.05 16.63 -10.84
N TYR A 709 10.38 17.85 -11.24
CA TYR A 709 10.09 19.06 -10.48
C TYR A 709 8.84 19.73 -11.06
N TYR A 710 7.81 19.94 -10.25
CA TYR A 710 6.59 20.64 -10.64
C TYR A 710 6.36 21.84 -9.73
N ALA A 711 6.23 23.03 -10.31
CA ALA A 711 5.75 24.24 -9.65
C ALA A 711 4.55 24.80 -10.44
N GLY A 712 3.45 25.04 -9.74
CA GLY A 712 2.19 25.47 -10.32
C GLY A 712 1.02 25.18 -9.39
N HIS A 713 -0.19 25.56 -9.79
CA HIS A 713 -1.41 25.19 -9.07
C HIS A 713 -1.60 23.68 -9.02
N GLY A 714 -2.20 23.20 -7.93
CA GLY A 714 -2.68 21.84 -7.79
C GLY A 714 -3.90 21.80 -6.90
N GLU A 715 -4.97 21.16 -7.38
CA GLU A 715 -6.25 21.08 -6.68
C GLU A 715 -6.43 19.67 -6.09
N LEU A 716 -7.10 19.57 -4.95
CA LEU A 716 -7.48 18.29 -4.34
C LEU A 716 -8.97 18.09 -4.55
N ASP A 717 -9.36 17.12 -5.37
CA ASP A 717 -10.77 16.74 -5.52
C ASP A 717 -11.30 16.26 -4.16
N HIS A 718 -12.29 16.97 -3.63
CA HIS A 718 -12.82 16.72 -2.29
C HIS A 718 -13.64 15.43 -2.20
N VAL A 719 -14.15 14.90 -3.32
CA VAL A 719 -15.02 13.71 -3.39
C VAL A 719 -14.19 12.43 -3.31
N ASN A 720 -13.15 12.32 -4.15
CA ASN A 720 -12.30 11.14 -4.25
C ASN A 720 -10.91 11.30 -3.60
N GLN A 721 -10.59 12.47 -3.06
CA GLN A 721 -9.32 12.82 -2.41
C GLN A 721 -8.10 12.67 -3.34
N ARG A 722 -8.28 12.77 -4.66
CA ARG A 722 -7.21 12.76 -5.67
C ARG A 722 -6.67 14.17 -5.90
N GLY A 723 -5.36 14.33 -5.74
CA GLY A 723 -4.65 15.53 -6.19
C GLY A 723 -4.52 15.56 -7.71
N HIS A 724 -4.56 16.76 -8.27
CA HIS A 724 -4.39 17.03 -9.68
C HIS A 724 -3.36 18.14 -9.87
N TRP A 725 -2.46 17.99 -10.84
CA TRP A 725 -1.68 19.10 -11.38
C TRP A 725 -2.52 19.85 -12.40
N LEU A 726 -2.43 21.18 -12.37
CA LEU A 726 -3.15 22.05 -13.29
C LEU A 726 -2.19 22.58 -14.38
N PRO A 727 -2.34 22.14 -15.63
CA PRO A 727 -1.77 22.81 -16.80
C PRO A 727 -2.28 24.24 -16.98
N VAL A 728 -1.69 25.03 -17.87
CA VAL A 728 -2.15 26.41 -18.11
C VAL A 728 -3.51 26.51 -18.81
N ASP A 729 -3.89 25.47 -19.55
CA ASP A 729 -5.20 25.25 -20.17
C ASP A 729 -6.23 24.59 -19.22
N ALA A 730 -5.91 24.46 -17.92
CA ALA A 730 -6.88 24.02 -16.92
C ALA A 730 -8.03 25.02 -16.75
N GLU A 731 -9.25 24.50 -16.65
CA GLU A 731 -10.49 25.25 -16.46
C GLU A 731 -11.06 25.04 -15.03
N PRO A 732 -11.61 26.07 -14.37
CA PRO A 732 -12.38 25.89 -13.14
C PRO A 732 -13.59 24.97 -13.36
N ASN A 733 -13.83 24.06 -12.41
CA ASN A 733 -14.95 23.10 -12.42
C ASN A 733 -14.96 22.07 -13.57
N SER A 734 -13.90 21.96 -14.37
CA SER A 734 -13.78 21.02 -15.50
C SER A 734 -12.45 20.26 -15.39
N THR A 735 -12.52 18.96 -15.05
CA THR A 735 -11.32 18.11 -14.87
C THR A 735 -10.72 17.64 -16.19
N ALA A 736 -11.32 17.95 -17.34
CA ALA A 736 -10.91 17.45 -18.66
C ALA A 736 -9.42 17.74 -18.96
N ASN A 737 -8.96 18.95 -18.65
CA ASN A 737 -7.57 19.35 -18.86
C ASN A 737 -6.66 19.08 -17.64
N TRP A 738 -7.21 18.74 -16.47
CA TRP A 738 -6.46 18.55 -15.22
C TRP A 738 -5.73 17.20 -15.22
N VAL A 739 -4.42 17.19 -14.95
CA VAL A 739 -3.63 15.95 -14.96
C VAL A 739 -3.74 15.29 -13.58
N SER A 740 -4.28 14.07 -13.50
CA SER A 740 -4.43 13.40 -12.20
C SER A 740 -3.09 12.84 -11.71
N ASN A 741 -2.89 12.86 -10.39
CA ASN A 741 -1.74 12.20 -9.78
C ASN A 741 -1.74 10.68 -10.02
N ILE A 742 -2.88 10.08 -10.40
CA ILE A 742 -2.97 8.68 -10.84
C ILE A 742 -2.41 8.52 -12.25
N ASP A 743 -2.86 9.32 -13.23
CA ASP A 743 -2.31 9.33 -14.59
C ASP A 743 -0.76 9.45 -14.58
N ILE A 744 -0.24 10.35 -13.74
CA ILE A 744 1.21 10.52 -13.52
C ILE A 744 1.83 9.25 -12.91
N THR A 745 1.20 8.68 -11.89
CA THR A 745 1.65 7.46 -11.21
C THR A 745 1.75 6.26 -12.14
N ASP A 746 0.76 6.07 -13.02
CA ASP A 746 0.71 4.93 -13.94
C ASP A 746 1.79 5.06 -15.04
N ILE A 747 1.98 6.29 -15.56
CA ILE A 747 3.12 6.57 -16.45
C ILE A 747 4.44 6.30 -15.71
N LEU A 748 4.62 6.81 -14.48
CA LEU A 748 5.84 6.61 -13.68
C LEU A 748 6.11 5.13 -13.33
N ASN A 749 5.07 4.30 -13.21
CA ASN A 749 5.23 2.86 -13.02
C ASN A 749 5.83 2.19 -14.26
N ALA A 750 5.41 2.64 -15.45
CA ALA A 750 5.87 2.17 -16.75
C ALA A 750 7.24 2.73 -17.19
N ILE A 751 7.75 3.78 -16.55
CA ILE A 751 9.13 4.26 -16.78
C ILE A 751 10.14 3.29 -16.15
N SER A 752 11.08 2.79 -16.95
CA SER A 752 12.12 1.83 -16.54
C SER A 752 13.17 2.40 -15.57
N ALA A 753 13.38 3.72 -15.57
CA ALA A 753 14.33 4.45 -14.71
C ALA A 753 14.37 3.93 -13.26
N ARG A 754 15.53 3.49 -12.79
CA ARG A 754 15.70 2.77 -11.50
C ARG A 754 15.32 3.59 -10.27
N HIS A 755 15.62 4.89 -10.23
CA HIS A 755 15.06 5.80 -9.21
C HIS A 755 14.25 6.91 -9.84
N ILE A 756 13.05 7.14 -9.32
CA ILE A 756 12.19 8.25 -9.69
C ILE A 756 11.84 9.03 -8.43
N MET A 757 12.01 10.34 -8.47
CA MET A 757 11.57 11.24 -7.42
C MET A 757 10.71 12.35 -8.00
N VAL A 758 9.54 12.58 -7.42
CA VAL A 758 8.69 13.74 -7.73
C VAL A 758 8.91 14.79 -6.65
N VAL A 759 9.17 16.03 -7.03
CA VAL A 759 9.25 17.21 -6.15
C VAL A 759 8.14 18.15 -6.60
N ALA A 760 7.05 18.17 -5.84
CA ALA A 760 5.87 18.96 -6.15
C ALA A 760 5.76 20.16 -5.20
N ASP A 761 5.96 21.36 -5.73
CA ASP A 761 5.64 22.61 -5.05
C ASP A 761 4.15 22.95 -5.18
N SER A 762 3.32 21.94 -4.92
CA SER A 762 1.87 21.90 -5.07
C SER A 762 1.31 20.70 -4.30
N CYS A 763 -0.02 20.58 -4.21
CA CYS A 763 -0.69 19.41 -3.66
C CYS A 763 -0.35 18.11 -4.44
N TYR A 764 0.44 17.21 -3.85
CA TYR A 764 0.56 15.81 -4.32
C TYR A 764 -0.18 14.82 -3.39
N SER A 765 -1.40 15.18 -2.98
CA SER A 765 -2.19 14.38 -2.04
C SER A 765 -2.98 13.27 -2.77
N GLY A 766 -3.27 12.16 -2.07
CA GLY A 766 -4.14 11.08 -2.55
C GLY A 766 -3.44 9.76 -2.93
N THR A 767 -2.17 9.80 -3.32
CA THR A 767 -1.41 8.62 -3.82
C THR A 767 -0.13 8.34 -3.03
N MET A 768 -0.17 8.48 -1.70
CA MET A 768 0.98 8.20 -0.82
C MET A 768 0.74 6.99 0.09
N THR A 769 1.73 6.09 0.14
CA THR A 769 1.72 4.92 1.05
C THR A 769 2.30 5.24 2.42
N ARG A 770 1.87 4.49 3.45
CA ARG A 770 2.49 4.50 4.79
C ARG A 770 3.67 3.53 4.95
N SER A 771 4.17 2.93 3.87
CA SER A 771 5.26 1.95 3.91
C SER A 771 6.60 2.59 4.29
N SER A 772 7.49 1.77 4.84
CA SER A 772 8.76 2.22 5.42
C SER A 772 9.82 2.49 4.35
N LEU A 773 10.10 3.77 4.09
CA LEU A 773 11.30 4.21 3.38
C LEU A 773 12.57 3.78 4.11
N ALA A 774 13.61 3.40 3.37
CA ALA A 774 14.93 3.05 3.91
C ALA A 774 15.57 4.25 4.62
N ARG A 775 16.24 4.01 5.76
CA ARG A 775 16.86 5.07 6.58
C ARG A 775 18.33 4.78 6.86
N LEU A 776 19.15 5.81 6.74
CA LEU A 776 20.56 5.76 7.12
C LEU A 776 20.72 6.08 8.62
N GLU A 777 21.06 5.08 9.44
CA GLU A 777 21.30 5.28 10.87
C GLU A 777 22.53 6.15 11.18
N SER A 778 22.36 7.07 12.15
CA SER A 778 23.40 7.92 12.68
C SER A 778 24.37 7.13 13.57
N GLY A 779 25.51 6.71 12.99
CA GLY A 779 26.58 6.00 13.69
C GLY A 779 27.32 4.97 12.83
N MET A 780 26.82 4.63 11.64
CA MET A 780 27.44 3.64 10.75
C MET A 780 28.85 4.02 10.27
N SER A 781 29.74 3.02 10.24
CA SER A 781 31.09 3.13 9.67
C SER A 781 31.05 3.47 8.17
N ALA A 782 32.12 4.10 7.65
CA ALA A 782 32.21 4.44 6.22
C ALA A 782 32.06 3.21 5.30
N LYS A 783 32.60 2.04 5.70
CA LYS A 783 32.47 0.77 4.97
C LYS A 783 31.03 0.24 4.98
N THR A 784 30.31 0.40 6.10
CA THR A 784 28.89 0.03 6.19
C THR A 784 28.02 0.95 5.33
N LYS A 785 28.27 2.27 5.36
CA LYS A 785 27.58 3.25 4.51
C LYS A 785 27.78 2.96 3.03
N LEU A 786 29.01 2.64 2.60
CA LEU A 786 29.29 2.27 1.20
C LEU A 786 28.53 1.00 0.77
N LYS A 787 28.43 0.01 1.66
CA LYS A 787 27.62 -1.20 1.40
C LYS A 787 26.12 -0.88 1.30
N TRP A 788 25.61 0.01 2.16
CA TRP A 788 24.22 0.47 2.11
C TRP A 788 23.92 1.22 0.82
N PHE A 789 24.77 2.18 0.41
CA PHE A 789 24.66 2.86 -0.88
C PHE A 789 24.69 1.85 -2.04
N LYS A 790 25.56 0.84 -2.03
CA LYS A 790 25.62 -0.20 -3.09
C LYS A 790 24.33 -1.02 -3.21
N VAL A 791 23.58 -1.20 -2.12
CA VAL A 791 22.27 -1.89 -2.15
C VAL A 791 21.20 -0.92 -2.64
N MET A 792 21.04 0.24 -1.98
CA MET A 792 19.98 1.19 -2.28
C MET A 792 20.11 1.81 -3.67
N ALA A 793 21.34 1.97 -4.18
CA ALA A 793 21.57 2.44 -5.55
C ALA A 793 21.09 1.44 -6.62
N LYS A 794 20.92 0.16 -6.27
CA LYS A 794 20.46 -0.91 -7.17
C LYS A 794 18.98 -1.27 -7.00
N THR A 795 18.39 -1.04 -5.83
CA THR A 795 16.96 -1.30 -5.56
C THR A 795 16.09 -0.21 -6.17
N ARG A 796 14.93 -0.59 -6.74
CA ARG A 796 14.01 0.35 -7.41
C ARG A 796 13.40 1.32 -6.39
N SER A 797 13.33 2.60 -6.76
CA SER A 797 12.75 3.65 -5.90
C SER A 797 11.77 4.52 -6.68
N ARG A 798 10.60 4.76 -6.09
CA ARG A 798 9.62 5.77 -6.53
C ARG A 798 9.16 6.56 -5.31
N SER A 799 9.58 7.81 -5.18
CA SER A 799 9.28 8.65 -4.01
C SER A 799 8.76 10.03 -4.41
N VAL A 800 8.03 10.68 -3.51
CA VAL A 800 7.53 12.04 -3.71
C VAL A 800 7.79 12.91 -2.49
N LEU A 801 8.25 14.13 -2.74
CA LEU A 801 8.39 15.24 -1.80
C LEU A 801 7.42 16.36 -2.22
N THR A 802 6.45 16.71 -1.38
CA THR A 802 5.46 17.77 -1.64
C THR A 802 5.56 18.88 -0.59
N SER A 803 5.19 20.11 -0.96
CA SER A 803 5.06 21.25 -0.04
C SER A 803 3.93 21.08 0.99
N GLY A 804 2.89 20.30 0.67
CA GLY A 804 1.88 19.81 1.62
C GLY A 804 0.86 20.83 2.14
N GLY A 805 0.77 22.04 1.55
CA GLY A 805 -0.24 23.05 1.88
C GLY A 805 -1.52 22.91 1.05
N LEU A 806 -2.70 23.06 1.67
CA LEU A 806 -3.99 23.11 0.97
C LEU A 806 -4.36 24.57 0.64
N LYS A 807 -4.48 24.88 -0.66
CA LYS A 807 -4.70 26.23 -1.23
C LYS A 807 -3.47 27.16 -1.08
N PRO A 808 -3.37 28.22 -1.90
CA PRO A 808 -2.15 28.48 -2.68
C PRO A 808 -0.91 28.75 -1.83
N VAL A 809 0.23 28.18 -2.27
CA VAL A 809 1.55 28.51 -1.74
C VAL A 809 1.76 30.02 -1.88
N LEU A 810 2.14 30.70 -0.78
CA LEU A 810 2.21 32.15 -0.78
C LEU A 810 3.31 32.66 -1.73
N ASP A 811 2.89 33.40 -2.74
CA ASP A 811 3.66 33.71 -3.95
C ASP A 811 4.55 34.97 -3.81
N SER A 812 5.10 35.16 -2.60
CA SER A 812 5.92 36.33 -2.26
C SER A 812 6.85 36.10 -1.07
N GLY A 813 7.79 35.16 -1.20
CA GLY A 813 9.06 35.26 -0.49
C GLY A 813 9.88 36.46 -1.01
N SER A 814 10.69 37.08 -0.17
CA SER A 814 11.52 38.26 -0.54
C SER A 814 12.58 37.99 -1.63
N SER A 815 12.76 36.73 -2.03
CA SER A 815 13.70 36.27 -3.06
C SER A 815 13.07 35.97 -4.43
N GLY A 816 11.75 36.14 -4.61
CA GLY A 816 11.07 35.84 -5.88
C GLY A 816 10.82 34.34 -6.15
N HIS A 817 11.00 33.52 -5.11
CA HIS A 817 10.79 32.07 -5.07
C HIS A 817 9.71 31.71 -4.05
N SER A 818 9.10 30.52 -4.20
CA SER A 818 8.21 29.97 -3.17
C SER A 818 8.98 29.63 -1.87
N ILE A 819 8.26 29.53 -0.74
CA ILE A 819 8.85 29.15 0.56
C ILE A 819 9.46 27.74 0.48
N PHE A 820 8.78 26.79 -0.16
CA PHE A 820 9.25 25.41 -0.31
C PHE A 820 10.39 25.30 -1.32
N ALA A 821 10.27 25.95 -2.48
CA ALA A 821 11.30 25.98 -3.51
C ALA A 821 12.61 26.58 -2.97
N ASN A 822 12.54 27.73 -2.30
CA ASN A 822 13.71 28.37 -1.67
C ASN A 822 14.36 27.46 -0.62
N ALA A 823 13.58 26.79 0.23
CA ALA A 823 14.08 25.84 1.22
C ALA A 823 14.78 24.62 0.56
N PHE A 824 14.22 24.10 -0.54
CA PHE A 824 14.77 22.99 -1.32
C PHE A 824 16.08 23.39 -2.01
N PHE A 825 16.11 24.53 -2.71
CA PHE A 825 17.31 25.05 -3.37
C PHE A 825 18.43 25.37 -2.38
N GLU A 826 18.13 25.93 -1.20
CA GLU A 826 19.13 26.15 -0.16
C GLU A 826 19.80 24.85 0.32
N VAL A 827 19.05 23.76 0.43
CA VAL A 827 19.58 22.45 0.82
C VAL A 827 20.47 21.88 -0.28
N LEU A 828 20.04 21.95 -1.54
CA LEU A 828 20.83 21.48 -2.68
C LEU A 828 22.11 22.29 -2.89
N LYS A 829 22.06 23.63 -2.79
CA LYS A 829 23.22 24.53 -2.96
C LYS A 829 24.30 24.37 -1.88
N LYS A 830 23.90 24.00 -0.66
CA LYS A 830 24.82 23.83 0.49
C LYS A 830 25.36 22.42 0.63
N ASN A 831 24.94 21.49 -0.23
CA ASN A 831 25.33 20.10 -0.16
C ASN A 831 26.71 19.84 -0.79
N THR A 832 27.56 19.11 -0.07
CA THR A 832 28.95 18.79 -0.47
C THR A 832 29.21 17.29 -0.58
N GLY A 833 28.19 16.44 -0.50
CA GLY A 833 28.32 14.98 -0.54
C GLY A 833 27.10 14.27 -1.14
N ILE A 834 27.09 12.93 -1.10
CA ILE A 834 25.87 12.16 -1.42
C ILE A 834 24.78 12.54 -0.42
N LEU A 835 23.60 12.86 -0.93
CA LEU A 835 22.45 13.29 -0.14
C LEU A 835 21.22 12.46 -0.50
N GLU A 836 20.71 11.74 0.50
CA GLU A 836 19.53 10.88 0.39
C GLU A 836 18.21 11.68 0.46
N GLY A 837 17.19 11.25 -0.31
CA GLY A 837 15.87 11.90 -0.40
C GLY A 837 15.22 12.18 0.96
N TYR A 838 15.25 11.21 1.88
CA TYR A 838 14.74 11.38 3.25
C TYR A 838 15.47 12.49 4.05
N LYS A 839 16.77 12.73 3.78
CA LYS A 839 17.55 13.78 4.46
C LYS A 839 17.29 15.15 3.84
N ILE A 840 17.03 15.23 2.54
CA ILE A 840 16.49 16.45 1.91
C ILE A 840 15.16 16.80 2.58
N TYR A 841 14.22 15.86 2.60
CA TYR A 841 12.93 16.03 3.29
C TYR A 841 13.10 16.61 4.71
N ARG A 842 13.92 15.97 5.55
CA ARG A 842 14.14 16.45 6.94
C ARG A 842 14.70 17.85 7.03
N GLN A 843 15.61 18.24 6.12
CA GLN A 843 16.20 19.59 6.12
C GLN A 843 15.25 20.63 5.54
N VAL A 844 14.49 20.28 4.50
CA VAL A 844 13.47 21.13 3.87
C VAL A 844 12.31 21.37 4.82
N SER A 845 11.70 20.34 5.42
CA SER A 845 10.64 20.52 6.41
C SER A 845 11.09 21.38 7.59
N ALA A 846 12.31 21.16 8.12
CA ALA A 846 12.85 21.99 9.19
C ALA A 846 13.14 23.45 8.78
N LYS A 847 13.17 23.78 7.49
CA LYS A 847 13.26 25.15 6.96
C LYS A 847 11.87 25.73 6.70
N VAL A 848 11.03 25.01 5.96
CA VAL A 848 9.65 25.40 5.63
C VAL A 848 8.85 25.64 6.90
N SER A 849 8.86 24.74 7.89
CA SER A 849 8.13 24.96 9.14
C SER A 849 8.63 26.17 9.95
N ARG A 850 9.90 26.59 9.79
CA ARG A 850 10.40 27.83 10.42
C ARG A 850 9.99 29.09 9.64
N GLN A 851 10.02 29.04 8.31
CA GLN A 851 9.63 30.18 7.45
C GLN A 851 8.11 30.36 7.44
N ALA A 852 7.33 29.29 7.28
CA ALA A 852 5.87 29.33 7.30
C ALA A 852 5.32 29.82 8.65
N ALA A 853 5.97 29.46 9.77
CA ALA A 853 5.64 30.01 11.09
C ALA A 853 5.89 31.53 11.22
N GLN A 854 6.85 32.10 10.48
CA GLN A 854 7.06 33.57 10.46
C GLN A 854 5.94 34.32 9.72
N TYR A 855 5.25 33.66 8.80
CA TYR A 855 4.14 34.22 8.03
C TYR A 855 2.76 33.73 8.51
N ASN A 856 2.70 32.97 9.61
CA ASN A 856 1.48 32.36 10.17
C ASN A 856 0.71 31.47 9.16
N ILE A 857 1.44 30.68 8.37
CA ILE A 857 0.89 29.74 7.36
C ILE A 857 1.19 28.31 7.81
N GLU A 858 0.21 27.41 7.72
CA GLU A 858 0.43 25.99 7.93
C GLU A 858 0.90 25.31 6.63
N GLN A 859 2.22 25.14 6.49
CA GLN A 859 2.82 24.29 5.45
C GLN A 859 3.66 23.19 6.11
N THR A 860 3.22 21.95 5.89
CA THR A 860 3.91 20.75 6.39
C THR A 860 4.30 19.88 5.19
N PRO A 861 5.54 19.99 4.69
CA PRO A 861 6.00 19.16 3.59
C PRO A 861 5.92 17.67 3.94
N GLN A 862 5.67 16.83 2.96
CA GLN A 862 5.50 15.38 3.13
C GLN A 862 6.46 14.63 2.21
N TYR A 863 6.99 13.50 2.70
CA TYR A 863 7.84 12.60 1.91
C TYR A 863 7.41 11.15 2.10
N ALA A 864 7.07 10.49 1.00
CA ALA A 864 6.52 9.13 1.00
C ALA A 864 6.84 8.38 -0.31
N PRO A 865 6.71 7.04 -0.34
CA PRO A 865 6.66 6.30 -1.60
C PRO A 865 5.37 6.58 -2.36
N ILE A 866 5.48 6.71 -3.69
CA ILE A 866 4.33 6.88 -4.57
C ILE A 866 3.56 5.56 -4.62
N LEU A 867 2.28 5.59 -4.23
CA LEU A 867 1.35 4.46 -4.28
C LEU A 867 1.25 3.94 -5.72
N HIS A 868 1.18 2.62 -5.92
CA HIS A 868 1.08 1.93 -7.23
C HIS A 868 2.21 2.19 -8.27
N ALA A 869 3.17 3.09 -8.03
CA ALA A 869 4.29 3.35 -8.96
C ALA A 869 5.41 2.27 -8.98
N GLY A 870 5.23 1.13 -8.28
CA GLY A 870 6.23 0.08 -8.17
C GLY A 870 7.47 0.48 -7.35
N HIS A 871 7.29 1.12 -6.19
CA HIS A 871 8.36 1.33 -5.21
C HIS A 871 8.73 0.02 -4.50
N GLU A 872 10.02 -0.29 -4.37
CA GLU A 872 10.51 -1.44 -3.60
C GLU A 872 11.00 -1.00 -2.20
N ALA A 873 12.30 -0.74 -2.06
CA ALA A 873 12.93 -0.25 -0.84
C ALA A 873 14.13 0.69 -1.12
N GLY A 874 14.33 1.09 -2.38
CA GLY A 874 15.42 1.98 -2.79
C GLY A 874 15.20 3.42 -2.34
N GLU A 875 16.24 4.24 -2.46
CA GLU A 875 16.23 5.66 -2.08
C GLU A 875 16.83 6.50 -3.22
N PHE A 876 16.29 7.71 -3.43
CA PHE A 876 16.81 8.62 -4.44
C PHE A 876 18.04 9.37 -3.90
N PHE A 877 19.10 9.46 -4.70
CA PHE A 877 20.36 10.09 -4.30
C PHE A 877 20.66 11.32 -5.14
N PHE A 878 21.02 12.42 -4.49
CA PHE A 878 21.60 13.60 -5.11
C PHE A 878 23.12 13.55 -4.95
N VAL A 879 23.84 13.46 -6.07
CA VAL A 879 25.31 13.32 -6.11
C VAL A 879 25.91 14.54 -6.83
N PRO A 880 26.56 15.49 -6.11
CA PRO A 880 27.18 16.65 -6.73
C PRO A 880 28.39 16.26 -7.60
N LYS A 881 28.59 16.94 -8.75
CA LYS A 881 29.68 16.66 -9.71
C LYS A 881 31.09 16.65 -9.09
N HIS A 882 31.31 17.47 -8.07
CA HIS A 882 32.62 17.67 -7.46
C HIS A 882 33.00 16.61 -6.40
N VAL A 883 32.10 15.65 -6.12
CA VAL A 883 32.31 14.63 -5.08
C VAL A 883 33.23 13.52 -5.59
N LYS A 884 34.54 13.70 -5.39
CA LYS A 884 35.57 12.65 -5.63
C LYS A 884 35.48 11.54 -4.56
N ILE A 885 34.68 10.51 -4.82
CA ILE A 885 34.67 9.28 -4.03
C ILE A 885 35.80 8.35 -4.52
N PRO A 886 36.65 7.80 -3.63
CA PRO A 886 37.67 6.84 -4.02
C PRO A 886 37.07 5.63 -4.74
N GLY A 887 37.33 5.50 -6.04
CA GLY A 887 36.91 4.39 -6.89
C GLY A 887 35.86 4.71 -7.97
N LEU A 888 35.27 5.92 -8.02
CA LEU A 888 34.23 6.27 -9.01
C LEU A 888 34.78 6.61 -10.41
N VAL A 889 34.62 5.66 -11.34
CA VAL A 889 34.65 5.91 -12.78
C VAL A 889 33.27 6.43 -13.20
N ASN A 890 33.13 7.75 -13.39
CA ASN A 890 31.92 8.34 -13.95
C ASN A 890 31.81 8.01 -15.45
N LYS A 891 31.10 6.93 -15.81
CA LYS A 891 30.64 6.71 -17.19
C LYS A 891 29.40 7.55 -17.49
N GLY A 892 29.58 8.87 -17.60
CA GLY A 892 28.43 9.78 -17.72
C GLY A 892 28.73 11.25 -18.01
N PHE A 893 29.92 11.60 -18.51
CA PHE A 893 30.27 12.96 -18.90
C PHE A 893 31.00 13.01 -20.25
N ASN A 894 30.33 12.55 -21.31
CA ASN A 894 30.72 12.94 -22.68
C ASN A 894 30.04 14.26 -23.01
N SER A 895 30.84 15.33 -23.03
CA SER A 895 30.45 16.63 -23.57
C SER A 895 30.33 16.56 -25.09
N ALA A 896 29.16 16.16 -25.60
CA ALA A 896 28.78 16.41 -26.99
C ALA A 896 28.46 17.91 -27.13
N ALA A 897 29.19 18.61 -28.00
CA ALA A 897 29.08 20.05 -28.15
C ALA A 897 27.71 20.46 -28.74
N TYR A 898 27.08 21.46 -28.13
CA TYR A 898 25.88 22.10 -28.66
C TYR A 898 26.29 23.11 -29.74
N GLN A 899 26.20 22.74 -31.02
CA GLN A 899 26.21 23.72 -32.11
C GLN A 899 24.76 24.13 -32.41
N PRO A 900 24.47 25.44 -32.53
CA PRO A 900 23.13 25.90 -32.88
C PRO A 900 22.84 25.71 -34.37
N ARG A 901 21.62 25.27 -34.67
CA ARG A 901 20.88 25.50 -35.92
C ARG A 901 19.45 25.85 -35.56
#